data_AF-A0A847NTW1-F1
#
_entry.id   AF-A0A847NTW1-F1
#
_cell.length_a   1.000
_cell.length_b   1.000
_cell.length_c   1.000
_cell.angle_alpha   90.00
_cell.angle_beta   90.00
_cell.angle_gamma   90.00
#
_symmetry.space_group_name_H-M   'P 1'
#
loop_
_entity.id
_entity.type
_entity.pdbx_description
1 polymer ?
#
loop_
_entity_poly.entity_id
_entity_poly.type
_entity_poly.pdbx_seq_one_letter_code
_entity_poly.pdbx_strand_id
1 'polypeptide(L)'
;MTNSLNDFAFSKSILIIGANPAVNHPVGFGHFLKARENGAIMITVDPRFTHTAAKSDYFAQIRPGTDIAFMYGMMHLIFKNGWEDKEFIEGRVYDMESIREEAAKWTPEVVEDVTSVKAETLKEITEVYAKNRPGMLVWAMGLTQHTIGTSNTRIGPILQLTLGNIGKNGAGCNILRGHDNVQGASDMSCLSENLPGYYALNEGSWKHYANVWKVDYEWLVSRFVSKDMMHKTGFTLARWWAGSLNGRDGNDKIHNAGVPLKALVVMGNGITSTAQQVKVQEGLDALELLVITDPFVNEAAIITNKTDNVFILPASTQYENSGTTVATNRSAQWRFKVIDSMYESKPDQYFLFELAKRIGFYDEYTRALGDGKGNFEWPEDATREIASGLKSIGYTGILPERIKKHTLNWAKFDKKTLMGFDECAGEYYGLPWPCWTPTHPGSPNLYDISKPVAEGGMGFRNNFGLEHNGVSQLASDGFAPKGSAIDGGYPQITKANIEEVLGITLTEEEKAKMGGSWSTDMSNIIVEKCMEKGIAPYGNARARGRAWNFVDQIPLHREPLHSRRHDLAEKYPSFEDKADHFRVDTKYRSVQLEKNYSKEFPINMITARLVNMNGAGLENRASHYLARLTPEMFCDIHPKLAEQYGIGNGDMMWIHSPEGTKIKVKARYTYAVNEVSIHLPFHFTGVMQGVDLSDRYPEGTRPYAIGESANTVTNYGYDIVTQIPETKGGLCRIEKA
;
A
#
# COMPACT_ATOMS: atom_id res chain seq x y z
N MET A 1 7.93 -3.46 -0.40
CA MET A 1 8.66 -4.35 -1.32
C MET A 1 9.85 -4.94 -0.57
N THR A 2 10.12 -6.25 -0.69
CA THR A 2 11.30 -6.86 -0.04
C THR A 2 12.59 -6.60 -0.80
N ASN A 3 12.53 -6.40 -2.12
CA ASN A 3 13.69 -6.20 -2.98
C ASN A 3 13.62 -4.82 -3.67
N SER A 4 14.22 -4.70 -4.86
CA SER A 4 14.15 -3.52 -5.73
C SER A 4 13.75 -3.88 -7.16
N LEU A 5 13.35 -2.90 -7.97
CA LEU A 5 13.08 -3.14 -9.40
C LEU A 5 14.34 -3.60 -10.15
N ASN A 6 15.51 -3.08 -9.79
CA ASN A 6 16.79 -3.45 -10.37
C ASN A 6 17.13 -4.93 -10.15
N ASP A 7 16.76 -5.45 -8.97
CA ASP A 7 16.98 -6.85 -8.57
C ASP A 7 16.24 -7.85 -9.48
N PHE A 8 15.24 -7.39 -10.26
CA PHE A 8 14.48 -8.26 -11.17
C PHE A 8 15.35 -8.91 -12.23
N ALA A 9 16.46 -8.27 -12.60
CA ALA A 9 17.42 -8.80 -13.56
C ALA A 9 18.15 -10.08 -13.10
N PHE A 10 18.00 -10.49 -11.83
CA PHE A 10 18.49 -11.78 -11.31
C PHE A 10 17.43 -12.89 -11.32
N SER A 11 16.18 -12.57 -11.60
CA SER A 11 15.06 -13.51 -11.45
C SER A 11 15.08 -14.62 -12.51
N LYS A 12 14.54 -15.78 -12.14
CA LYS A 12 14.28 -16.91 -13.05
C LYS A 12 12.80 -17.04 -13.37
N SER A 13 11.92 -16.53 -12.52
CA SER A 13 10.48 -16.45 -12.78
C SER A 13 9.81 -15.29 -12.06
N ILE A 14 8.82 -14.69 -12.71
CA ILE A 14 8.06 -13.55 -12.18
C ILE A 14 6.57 -13.89 -12.26
N LEU A 15 5.95 -14.10 -11.10
CA LEU A 15 4.50 -14.22 -10.98
C LEU A 15 3.88 -12.85 -10.74
N ILE A 16 3.11 -12.36 -11.70
CA ILE A 16 2.38 -11.10 -11.64
C ILE A 16 0.92 -11.42 -11.40
N ILE A 17 0.43 -11.20 -10.18
CA ILE A 17 -0.95 -11.46 -9.80
C ILE A 17 -1.53 -10.23 -9.10
N GLY A 18 -2.65 -9.72 -9.61
CA GLY A 18 -3.26 -8.48 -9.10
C GLY A 18 -2.44 -7.20 -9.41
N ALA A 19 -1.67 -7.19 -10.50
CA ALA A 19 -0.93 -6.02 -10.99
C ALA A 19 -0.85 -5.99 -12.53
N ASN A 20 -0.75 -4.79 -13.10
CA ASN A 20 -0.58 -4.55 -14.54
C ASN A 20 0.57 -3.53 -14.78
N PRO A 21 1.83 -3.91 -14.50
CA PRO A 21 3.00 -3.02 -14.55
C PRO A 21 3.21 -2.30 -15.88
N ALA A 22 2.79 -2.88 -17.01
CA ALA A 22 2.89 -2.23 -18.32
C ALA A 22 2.00 -0.98 -18.43
N VAL A 23 0.99 -0.85 -17.57
CA VAL A 23 0.08 0.29 -17.52
C VAL A 23 0.34 1.16 -16.30
N ASN A 24 0.50 0.57 -15.12
CA ASN A 24 0.60 1.33 -13.87
C ASN A 24 2.04 1.66 -13.44
N HIS A 25 3.06 1.03 -14.03
CA HIS A 25 4.48 1.30 -13.77
C HIS A 25 5.30 1.21 -15.06
N PRO A 26 4.93 1.91 -16.15
CA PRO A 26 5.47 1.66 -17.49
C PRO A 26 6.99 1.81 -17.59
N VAL A 27 7.59 2.78 -16.88
CA VAL A 27 9.05 2.92 -16.80
C VAL A 27 9.68 1.75 -16.05
N GLY A 28 9.09 1.39 -14.90
CA GLY A 28 9.53 0.23 -14.10
C GLY A 28 9.36 -1.10 -14.85
N PHE A 29 8.40 -1.20 -15.78
CA PHE A 29 8.18 -2.38 -16.61
C PHE A 29 9.39 -2.75 -17.49
N GLY A 30 10.27 -1.79 -17.78
CA GLY A 30 11.56 -2.07 -18.42
C GLY A 30 12.40 -3.11 -17.66
N HIS A 31 12.32 -3.16 -16.33
CA HIS A 31 13.02 -4.17 -15.53
C HIS A 31 12.45 -5.58 -15.70
N PHE A 32 11.14 -5.70 -15.95
CA PHE A 32 10.48 -6.99 -16.24
C PHE A 32 10.91 -7.51 -17.61
N LEU A 33 10.92 -6.64 -18.62
CA LEU A 33 11.39 -6.99 -19.95
C LEU A 33 12.87 -7.39 -19.93
N LYS A 34 13.71 -6.67 -19.17
CA LYS A 34 15.11 -7.02 -18.99
C LYS A 34 15.30 -8.37 -18.30
N ALA A 35 14.50 -8.67 -17.28
CA ALA A 35 14.53 -9.99 -16.63
C ALA A 35 14.18 -11.11 -17.63
N ARG A 36 13.18 -10.88 -18.48
CA ARG A 36 12.78 -11.81 -19.54
C ARG A 36 13.88 -12.01 -20.59
N GLU A 37 14.53 -10.94 -21.03
CA GLU A 37 15.71 -11.02 -21.91
C GLU A 37 16.85 -11.84 -21.27
N ASN A 38 16.96 -11.82 -19.94
CA ASN A 38 17.92 -12.62 -19.19
C ASN A 38 17.43 -14.08 -18.93
N GLY A 39 16.30 -14.47 -19.51
CA GLY A 39 15.72 -15.81 -19.44
C GLY A 39 14.70 -16.03 -18.32
N ALA A 40 14.21 -14.99 -17.65
CA ALA A 40 13.14 -15.14 -16.67
C ALA A 40 11.80 -15.46 -17.34
N ILE A 41 11.06 -16.42 -16.79
CA ILE A 41 9.68 -16.71 -17.23
C ILE A 41 8.71 -15.75 -16.56
N MET A 42 7.90 -15.04 -17.35
CA MET A 42 6.90 -14.11 -16.84
C MET A 42 5.49 -14.71 -16.93
N ILE A 43 4.77 -14.70 -15.81
CA ILE A 43 3.45 -15.30 -15.65
C ILE A 43 2.50 -14.20 -15.20
N THR A 44 1.39 -14.00 -15.91
CA THR A 44 0.35 -13.04 -15.51
C THR A 44 -0.94 -13.75 -15.13
N VAL A 45 -1.47 -13.42 -13.96
CA VAL A 45 -2.79 -13.86 -13.48
C VAL A 45 -3.63 -12.60 -13.26
N ASP A 46 -4.58 -12.36 -14.16
CA ASP A 46 -5.41 -11.15 -14.18
C ASP A 46 -6.79 -11.50 -14.78
N PRO A 47 -7.89 -10.91 -14.30
CA PRO A 47 -9.21 -11.11 -14.92
C PRO A 47 -9.28 -10.64 -16.38
N ARG A 48 -8.28 -9.91 -16.87
CA ARG A 48 -8.22 -9.38 -18.23
C ARG A 48 -6.91 -9.77 -18.92
N PHE A 49 -6.98 -9.90 -20.25
CA PHE A 49 -5.78 -9.98 -21.07
C PHE A 49 -5.14 -8.59 -21.24
N THR A 50 -4.29 -8.20 -20.29
CA THR A 50 -3.69 -6.86 -20.20
C THR A 50 -2.46 -6.68 -21.11
N HIS A 51 -1.94 -5.45 -21.19
CA HIS A 51 -0.64 -5.19 -21.83
C HIS A 51 0.51 -5.97 -21.17
N THR A 52 0.45 -6.22 -19.86
CA THR A 52 1.40 -7.10 -19.18
C THR A 52 1.20 -8.56 -19.59
N ALA A 53 -0.04 -9.05 -19.68
CA ALA A 53 -0.33 -10.40 -20.15
C ALA A 53 0.17 -10.63 -21.59
N ALA A 54 -0.01 -9.65 -22.47
CA ALA A 54 0.48 -9.69 -23.86
C ALA A 54 2.01 -9.78 -23.98
N LYS A 55 2.73 -9.47 -22.90
CA LYS A 55 4.18 -9.60 -22.80
C LYS A 55 4.61 -10.77 -21.91
N SER A 56 3.68 -11.56 -21.38
CA SER A 56 3.98 -12.72 -20.52
C SER A 56 4.11 -14.01 -21.33
N ASP A 57 4.79 -15.00 -20.74
CA ASP A 57 4.93 -16.35 -21.30
C ASP A 57 3.69 -17.18 -21.00
N TYR A 58 3.09 -16.99 -19.82
CA TYR A 58 1.86 -17.64 -19.39
C TYR A 58 0.83 -16.61 -18.94
N PHE A 59 -0.44 -16.92 -19.20
CA PHE A 59 -1.58 -16.13 -18.76
C PHE A 59 -2.69 -17.03 -18.20
N ALA A 60 -3.22 -16.67 -17.03
CA ALA A 60 -4.45 -17.25 -16.49
C ALA A 60 -5.49 -16.16 -16.24
N GLN A 61 -6.68 -16.33 -16.84
CA GLN A 61 -7.81 -15.44 -16.60
C GLN A 61 -8.56 -15.88 -15.34
N ILE A 62 -8.35 -15.15 -14.25
CA ILE A 62 -8.93 -15.46 -12.93
C ILE A 62 -10.24 -14.70 -12.69
N ARG A 63 -11.18 -15.30 -11.96
CA ARG A 63 -12.34 -14.58 -11.42
C ARG A 63 -11.91 -13.60 -10.32
N PRO A 64 -12.32 -12.31 -10.35
CA PRO A 64 -11.97 -11.36 -9.31
C PRO A 64 -12.37 -11.83 -7.89
N GLY A 65 -11.50 -11.61 -6.91
CA GLY A 65 -11.72 -11.99 -5.52
C GLY A 65 -11.43 -13.45 -5.18
N THR A 66 -10.75 -14.20 -6.06
CA THR A 66 -10.46 -15.65 -5.85
C THR A 66 -8.97 -15.98 -5.76
N ASP A 67 -8.14 -14.99 -5.51
CA ASP A 67 -6.68 -15.10 -5.53
C ASP A 67 -6.15 -16.08 -4.47
N ILE A 68 -6.79 -16.15 -3.29
CA ILE A 68 -6.44 -17.11 -2.23
C ILE A 68 -6.63 -18.56 -2.71
N ALA A 69 -7.76 -18.86 -3.34
CA ALA A 69 -8.03 -20.18 -3.90
C ALA A 69 -6.95 -20.58 -4.92
N PHE A 70 -6.59 -19.67 -5.83
CA PHE A 70 -5.54 -19.89 -6.82
C PHE A 70 -4.18 -20.18 -6.17
N MET A 71 -3.73 -19.34 -5.22
CA MET A 71 -2.43 -19.51 -4.56
C MET A 71 -2.38 -20.73 -3.62
N TYR A 72 -3.48 -21.09 -2.96
CA TYR A 72 -3.56 -22.38 -2.26
C TYR A 72 -3.51 -23.55 -3.22
N GLY A 73 -4.13 -23.46 -4.40
CA GLY A 73 -3.99 -24.44 -5.47
C GLY A 73 -2.54 -24.65 -5.91
N MET A 74 -1.78 -23.56 -6.02
CA MET A 74 -0.35 -23.65 -6.28
C MET A 74 0.38 -24.38 -5.14
N MET A 75 0.12 -23.99 -3.88
CA MET A 75 0.76 -24.63 -2.73
C MET A 75 0.36 -26.10 -2.55
N HIS A 76 -0.88 -26.47 -2.86
CA HIS A 76 -1.36 -27.85 -2.91
C HIS A 76 -0.43 -28.69 -3.81
N LEU A 77 -0.20 -28.22 -5.03
CA LEU A 77 0.66 -28.89 -6.00
C LEU A 77 2.14 -28.87 -5.58
N ILE A 78 2.63 -27.77 -5.04
CA ILE A 78 4.01 -27.66 -4.55
C ILE A 78 4.27 -28.70 -3.46
N PHE A 79 3.42 -28.75 -2.42
CA PHE A 79 3.56 -29.72 -1.33
C PHE A 79 3.36 -31.16 -1.78
N LYS A 80 2.38 -31.41 -2.67
CA LYS A 80 2.12 -32.75 -3.21
C LYS A 80 3.31 -33.31 -4.00
N ASN A 81 4.06 -32.45 -4.69
CA ASN A 81 5.20 -32.85 -5.50
C ASN A 81 6.57 -32.68 -4.80
N GLY A 82 6.60 -32.17 -3.56
CA GLY A 82 7.84 -31.96 -2.82
C GLY A 82 8.72 -30.83 -3.37
N TRP A 83 8.12 -29.79 -3.98
CA TRP A 83 8.87 -28.65 -4.56
C TRP A 83 9.16 -27.54 -3.53
N GLU A 84 8.66 -27.66 -2.31
CA GLU A 84 8.91 -26.71 -1.24
C GLU A 84 10.38 -26.70 -0.78
N ASP A 85 10.80 -25.59 -0.18
CA ASP A 85 12.11 -25.44 0.45
C ASP A 85 12.04 -25.87 1.92
N LYS A 86 12.23 -27.18 2.18
CA LYS A 86 12.08 -27.77 3.51
C LYS A 86 13.01 -27.15 4.55
N GLU A 87 14.28 -26.95 4.18
CA GLU A 87 15.30 -26.37 5.07
C GLU A 87 14.93 -24.93 5.46
N PHE A 88 14.51 -24.12 4.48
CA PHE A 88 14.05 -22.76 4.77
C PHE A 88 12.81 -22.74 5.68
N ILE A 89 11.84 -23.63 5.43
CA ILE A 89 10.61 -23.73 6.23
C ILE A 89 10.95 -24.08 7.69
N GLU A 90 11.73 -25.13 7.91
CA GLU A 90 12.13 -25.60 9.23
C GLU A 90 12.94 -24.55 10.01
N GLY A 91 13.82 -23.84 9.30
CA GLY A 91 14.72 -22.83 9.87
C GLY A 91 14.09 -21.49 10.18
N ARG A 92 13.18 -21.03 9.29
CA ARG A 92 12.77 -19.61 9.23
C ARG A 92 11.27 -19.38 9.21
N VAL A 93 10.43 -20.42 9.29
CA VAL A 93 8.97 -20.26 9.22
C VAL A 93 8.28 -20.88 10.44
N TYR A 94 7.37 -20.13 11.04
CA TYR A 94 6.49 -20.59 12.08
C TYR A 94 5.17 -21.08 11.49
N ASP A 95 4.78 -22.31 11.85
CA ASP A 95 3.47 -22.90 11.55
C ASP A 95 3.11 -22.93 10.05
N MET A 96 3.97 -23.57 9.26
CA MET A 96 3.67 -23.93 7.87
C MET A 96 2.71 -25.12 7.79
N GLU A 97 2.53 -25.88 8.86
CA GLU A 97 1.64 -27.05 8.86
C GLU A 97 0.16 -26.65 8.73
N SER A 98 -0.29 -25.62 9.46
CA SER A 98 -1.64 -25.08 9.26
C SER A 98 -1.90 -24.62 7.81
N ILE A 99 -0.87 -24.15 7.13
CA ILE A 99 -0.95 -23.76 5.70
C ILE A 99 -1.05 -25.00 4.81
N ARG A 100 -0.30 -26.06 5.11
CA ARG A 100 -0.34 -27.34 4.38
C ARG A 100 -1.71 -28.00 4.51
N GLU A 101 -2.29 -28.00 5.71
CA GLU A 101 -3.63 -28.53 5.98
C GLU A 101 -4.71 -27.78 5.19
N GLU A 102 -4.63 -26.45 5.12
CA GLU A 102 -5.56 -25.66 4.32
C GLU A 102 -5.35 -25.89 2.82
N ALA A 103 -4.09 -25.84 2.34
CA ALA A 103 -3.74 -26.08 0.94
C ALA A 103 -4.24 -27.46 0.43
N ALA A 104 -4.27 -28.49 1.29
CA ALA A 104 -4.76 -29.81 0.93
C ALA A 104 -6.23 -29.80 0.42
N LYS A 105 -7.04 -28.82 0.83
CA LYS A 105 -8.45 -28.67 0.43
C LYS A 105 -8.62 -28.08 -0.98
N TRP A 106 -7.59 -27.40 -1.49
CA TRP A 106 -7.61 -26.67 -2.76
C TRP A 106 -7.01 -27.52 -3.88
N THR A 107 -7.67 -28.62 -4.21
CA THR A 107 -7.33 -29.45 -5.36
C THR A 107 -7.51 -28.67 -6.67
N PRO A 108 -6.84 -29.05 -7.77
CA PRO A 108 -7.00 -28.36 -9.06
C PRO A 108 -8.46 -28.23 -9.52
N GLU A 109 -9.30 -29.22 -9.23
CA GLU A 109 -10.71 -29.24 -9.58
C GLU A 109 -11.52 -28.24 -8.75
N VAL A 110 -11.24 -28.13 -7.45
CA VAL A 110 -11.87 -27.12 -6.57
C VAL A 110 -11.44 -25.72 -6.97
N VAL A 111 -10.16 -25.55 -7.32
CA VAL A 111 -9.63 -24.26 -7.78
C VAL A 111 -10.27 -23.87 -9.10
N GLU A 112 -10.48 -24.80 -10.03
CA GLU A 112 -11.16 -24.53 -11.30
C GLU A 112 -12.61 -24.07 -11.08
N ASP A 113 -13.38 -24.75 -10.23
CA ASP A 113 -14.76 -24.35 -9.90
C ASP A 113 -14.82 -22.93 -9.31
N VAL A 114 -13.92 -22.62 -8.36
CA VAL A 114 -13.94 -21.33 -7.65
C VAL A 114 -13.38 -20.20 -8.52
N THR A 115 -12.23 -20.41 -9.17
CA THR A 115 -11.47 -19.34 -9.83
C THR A 115 -11.78 -19.20 -11.32
N SER A 116 -12.40 -20.22 -11.93
CA SER A 116 -12.53 -20.39 -13.38
C SER A 116 -11.22 -20.58 -14.14
N VAL A 117 -10.07 -20.67 -13.46
CA VAL A 117 -8.80 -21.06 -14.08
C VAL A 117 -8.77 -22.57 -14.24
N LYS A 118 -8.59 -23.05 -15.47
CA LYS A 118 -8.53 -24.49 -15.78
C LYS A 118 -7.47 -25.19 -14.92
N ALA A 119 -7.78 -26.38 -14.43
CA ALA A 119 -6.89 -27.20 -13.62
C ALA A 119 -5.54 -27.44 -14.32
N GLU A 120 -5.53 -27.66 -15.63
CA GLU A 120 -4.30 -27.84 -16.41
C GLU A 120 -3.43 -26.57 -16.45
N THR A 121 -4.05 -25.39 -16.62
CA THR A 121 -3.34 -24.12 -16.59
C THR A 121 -2.75 -23.84 -15.21
N LEU A 122 -3.48 -24.17 -14.13
CA LEU A 122 -2.96 -24.07 -12.76
C LEU A 122 -1.73 -24.99 -12.58
N LYS A 123 -1.80 -26.24 -13.03
CA LYS A 123 -0.69 -27.21 -12.94
C LYS A 123 0.55 -26.71 -13.68
N GLU A 124 0.39 -26.30 -14.93
CA GLU A 124 1.46 -25.80 -15.79
C GLU A 124 2.15 -24.55 -15.18
N ILE A 125 1.36 -23.54 -14.81
CA ILE A 125 1.89 -22.32 -14.18
C ILE A 125 2.62 -22.64 -12.87
N THR A 126 2.05 -23.52 -12.05
CA THR A 126 2.65 -23.87 -10.76
C THR A 126 3.97 -24.60 -10.94
N GLU A 127 4.04 -25.58 -11.84
CA GLU A 127 5.25 -26.33 -12.12
C GLU A 127 6.37 -25.41 -12.63
N VAL A 128 6.05 -24.57 -13.62
CA VAL A 128 7.00 -23.63 -14.20
C VAL A 128 7.51 -22.66 -13.14
N TYR A 129 6.62 -22.10 -12.32
CA TYR A 129 7.00 -21.17 -11.27
C TYR A 129 7.87 -21.82 -10.18
N ALA A 130 7.47 -23.00 -9.69
CA ALA A 130 8.17 -23.69 -8.62
C ALA A 130 9.55 -24.20 -9.05
N LYS A 131 9.72 -24.61 -10.31
CA LYS A 131 10.99 -25.15 -10.84
C LYS A 131 11.97 -24.06 -11.31
N ASN A 132 11.51 -22.84 -11.60
CA ASN A 132 12.38 -21.74 -12.03
C ASN A 132 12.67 -20.76 -10.88
N ARG A 133 13.61 -21.15 -10.00
CA ARG A 133 13.99 -20.38 -8.80
C ARG A 133 15.39 -19.74 -8.95
N PRO A 134 15.66 -18.57 -8.34
CA PRO A 134 14.75 -17.76 -7.53
C PRO A 134 13.59 -17.16 -8.35
N GLY A 135 12.39 -17.28 -7.80
CA GLY A 135 11.17 -16.68 -8.35
C GLY A 135 10.72 -15.52 -7.47
N MET A 136 10.04 -14.55 -8.06
CA MET A 136 9.44 -13.43 -7.32
C MET A 136 7.93 -13.36 -7.54
N LEU A 137 7.25 -12.69 -6.62
CA LEU A 137 5.81 -12.41 -6.70
C LEU A 137 5.59 -10.90 -6.72
N VAL A 138 4.84 -10.42 -7.71
CA VAL A 138 4.55 -9.01 -7.94
C VAL A 138 3.05 -8.77 -7.85
N TRP A 139 2.64 -7.77 -7.07
CA TRP A 139 1.24 -7.37 -6.95
C TRP A 139 1.08 -5.88 -6.65
N ALA A 140 -0.17 -5.41 -6.75
CA ALA A 140 -0.60 -4.09 -6.33
C ALA A 140 -2.08 -4.16 -5.91
N MET A 141 -2.92 -3.32 -6.53
CA MET A 141 -4.32 -3.14 -6.13
C MET A 141 -5.22 -4.35 -6.38
N GLY A 142 -4.89 -5.18 -7.36
CA GLY A 142 -5.71 -6.36 -7.68
C GLY A 142 -5.71 -7.39 -6.56
N LEU A 143 -4.76 -7.35 -5.61
CA LEU A 143 -4.87 -8.14 -4.38
C LEU A 143 -5.45 -7.32 -3.20
N THR A 144 -5.08 -6.05 -3.07
CA THR A 144 -5.39 -5.27 -1.85
C THR A 144 -6.82 -4.74 -1.79
N GLN A 145 -7.47 -4.48 -2.94
CA GLN A 145 -8.78 -3.80 -2.99
C GLN A 145 -9.95 -4.79 -3.01
N HIS A 146 -10.02 -5.58 -1.93
CA HIS A 146 -11.03 -6.59 -1.64
C HIS A 146 -11.38 -6.56 -0.15
N THR A 147 -12.55 -7.06 0.24
CA THR A 147 -12.94 -7.26 1.65
C THR A 147 -12.03 -8.21 2.43
N ILE A 148 -11.25 -9.01 1.70
CA ILE A 148 -10.19 -9.90 2.19
C ILE A 148 -8.79 -9.49 1.70
N GLY A 149 -8.58 -8.22 1.36
CA GLY A 149 -7.29 -7.72 0.84
C GLY A 149 -6.10 -8.03 1.75
N THR A 150 -6.30 -8.01 3.07
CA THR A 150 -5.29 -8.40 4.06
C THR A 150 -4.93 -9.89 3.98
N SER A 151 -5.90 -10.76 3.75
CA SER A 151 -5.65 -12.20 3.53
C SER A 151 -4.95 -12.44 2.17
N ASN A 152 -5.38 -11.75 1.11
CA ASN A 152 -4.74 -11.80 -0.21
C ASN A 152 -3.25 -11.38 -0.16
N THR A 153 -2.93 -10.34 0.60
CA THR A 153 -1.55 -9.87 0.74
C THR A 153 -0.69 -10.71 1.69
N ARG A 154 -1.29 -11.66 2.42
CA ARG A 154 -0.57 -12.62 3.26
C ARG A 154 -0.31 -13.94 2.54
N ILE A 155 -1.23 -14.41 1.70
CA ILE A 155 -1.06 -15.68 0.98
C ILE A 155 0.11 -15.63 -0.03
N GLY A 156 0.33 -14.48 -0.68
CA GLY A 156 1.47 -14.29 -1.59
C GLY A 156 2.84 -14.48 -0.90
N PRO A 157 3.12 -13.79 0.21
CA PRO A 157 4.30 -14.06 1.03
C PRO A 157 4.41 -15.51 1.52
N ILE A 158 3.31 -16.15 1.92
CA ILE A 158 3.32 -17.55 2.35
C ILE A 158 3.74 -18.49 1.20
N LEU A 159 3.29 -18.22 -0.03
CA LEU A 159 3.77 -18.93 -1.23
C LEU A 159 5.29 -18.74 -1.42
N GLN A 160 5.81 -17.51 -1.22
CA GLN A 160 7.26 -17.26 -1.31
C GLN A 160 8.06 -17.90 -0.17
N LEU A 161 7.51 -18.00 1.03
CA LEU A 161 8.12 -18.71 2.16
C LEU A 161 8.15 -20.21 1.90
N THR A 162 7.07 -20.77 1.32
CA THR A 162 6.99 -22.18 0.91
C THR A 162 8.10 -22.54 -0.08
N LEU A 163 8.39 -21.64 -1.02
CA LEU A 163 9.47 -21.79 -2.00
C LEU A 163 10.79 -21.17 -1.54
N GLY A 164 10.98 -20.83 -0.25
CA GLY A 164 12.25 -20.27 0.27
C GLY A 164 12.85 -19.13 -0.58
N ASN A 165 12.01 -18.29 -1.17
CA ASN A 165 12.41 -17.23 -2.09
C ASN A 165 12.68 -15.89 -1.36
N ILE A 166 12.29 -15.76 -0.09
CA ILE A 166 12.51 -14.54 0.67
C ILE A 166 13.99 -14.39 1.07
N GLY A 167 14.53 -13.17 0.94
CA GLY A 167 15.93 -12.88 1.27
C GLY A 167 16.95 -13.24 0.19
N LYS A 168 16.49 -13.49 -1.05
CA LYS A 168 17.35 -13.83 -2.20
C LYS A 168 17.26 -12.76 -3.29
N ASN A 169 18.34 -12.58 -4.06
CA ASN A 169 18.33 -11.75 -5.27
C ASN A 169 17.44 -12.40 -6.35
N GLY A 170 16.72 -11.59 -7.12
CA GLY A 170 15.81 -12.05 -8.17
C GLY A 170 14.51 -12.67 -7.65
N ALA A 171 14.21 -12.46 -6.38
CA ALA A 171 13.16 -13.17 -5.66
C ALA A 171 12.22 -12.22 -4.91
N GLY A 172 11.52 -12.75 -3.91
CA GLY A 172 10.85 -11.94 -2.90
C GLY A 172 9.43 -11.52 -3.23
N CYS A 173 8.93 -10.59 -2.41
CA CYS A 173 7.58 -10.04 -2.41
C CYS A 173 7.60 -8.58 -2.87
N ASN A 174 7.27 -8.38 -4.13
CA ASN A 174 7.49 -7.13 -4.84
C ASN A 174 6.19 -6.36 -5.09
N ILE A 175 5.76 -5.67 -4.04
CA ILE A 175 4.56 -4.82 -4.08
C ILE A 175 4.88 -3.50 -4.77
N LEU A 176 4.25 -3.26 -5.91
CA LEU A 176 4.41 -2.01 -6.65
C LEU A 176 3.53 -0.92 -6.04
N ARG A 177 4.17 0.12 -5.53
CA ARG A 177 3.53 1.27 -4.86
C ARG A 177 2.99 2.28 -5.88
N GLY A 178 1.86 2.91 -5.54
CA GLY A 178 1.13 3.82 -6.43
C GLY A 178 1.76 5.20 -6.61
N HIS A 179 1.40 6.18 -5.77
CA HIS A 179 1.98 7.53 -5.86
C HIS A 179 3.50 7.50 -5.67
N ASP A 180 4.17 8.43 -6.30
CA ASP A 180 5.63 8.61 -6.30
C ASP A 180 6.25 8.63 -4.90
N ASN A 181 5.52 9.11 -3.89
CA ASN A 181 5.94 9.12 -2.48
C ASN A 181 4.99 8.39 -1.53
N VAL A 182 4.12 7.47 -2.00
CA VAL A 182 3.19 6.78 -1.07
C VAL A 182 3.93 5.92 -0.05
N GLN A 183 5.13 5.43 -0.37
CA GLN A 183 5.98 4.75 0.60
C GLN A 183 6.43 5.73 1.69
N GLY A 184 6.92 6.92 1.31
CA GLY A 184 7.31 7.96 2.28
C GLY A 184 6.14 8.47 3.10
N ALA A 185 4.96 8.66 2.50
CA ALA A 185 3.73 9.01 3.23
C ALA A 185 3.31 7.91 4.23
N SER A 186 3.50 6.64 3.89
CA SER A 186 3.27 5.52 4.81
C SER A 186 4.33 5.49 5.92
N ASP A 187 5.59 5.71 5.57
CA ASP A 187 6.70 5.79 6.53
C ASP A 187 6.51 6.98 7.50
N MET A 188 5.88 8.07 7.04
CA MET A 188 5.50 9.23 7.86
C MET A 188 4.14 9.10 8.53
N SER A 189 3.45 7.97 8.39
CA SER A 189 2.11 7.74 8.93
C SER A 189 1.10 8.84 8.59
N CYS A 190 0.98 9.19 7.30
CA CYS A 190 -0.21 9.87 6.78
C CYS A 190 -1.42 8.91 6.77
N LEU A 191 -1.66 8.25 7.90
CA LEU A 191 -2.59 7.16 8.17
C LEU A 191 -3.19 7.37 9.57
N SER A 192 -4.33 6.74 9.82
CA SER A 192 -5.17 7.00 11.00
C SER A 192 -4.84 6.13 12.21
N GLU A 193 -4.01 5.11 12.04
CA GLU A 193 -3.86 3.98 12.97
C GLU A 193 -2.46 3.82 13.57
N ASN A 194 -1.51 4.68 13.20
CA ASN A 194 -0.15 4.67 13.74
C ASN A 194 0.44 6.09 13.83
N LEU A 195 1.64 6.17 14.42
CA LEU A 195 2.54 7.33 14.39
C LEU A 195 3.66 7.07 13.36
N PRO A 196 4.39 8.13 12.92
CA PRO A 196 5.44 7.98 11.90
C PRO A 196 6.41 6.85 12.26
N GLY A 197 6.94 6.11 11.30
CA GLY A 197 7.74 4.91 11.53
C GLY A 197 6.92 3.69 11.98
N TYR A 198 5.61 3.64 11.72
CA TYR A 198 4.74 2.52 12.09
C TYR A 198 4.70 2.24 13.61
N TYR A 199 4.88 3.27 14.45
CA TYR A 199 4.72 3.09 15.89
C TYR A 199 3.24 3.03 16.24
N ALA A 200 2.87 2.18 17.19
CA ALA A 200 1.48 2.05 17.61
C ALA A 200 0.99 3.31 18.35
N LEU A 201 -0.32 3.54 18.35
CA LEU A 201 -0.96 4.60 19.13
C LEU A 201 -1.00 4.22 20.62
N ASN A 202 0.14 4.31 21.30
CA ASN A 202 0.27 4.02 22.73
C ASN A 202 1.21 5.01 23.42
N GLU A 203 1.18 5.02 24.76
CA GLU A 203 1.92 5.98 25.57
C GLU A 203 3.43 5.98 25.29
N GLY A 204 4.04 4.80 25.14
CA GLY A 204 5.48 4.70 24.87
C GLY A 204 5.88 5.32 23.54
N SER A 205 5.06 5.14 22.51
CA SER A 205 5.29 5.71 21.18
C SER A 205 5.08 7.22 21.15
N TRP A 206 4.06 7.71 21.87
CA TRP A 206 3.84 9.14 22.02
C TRP A 206 4.95 9.82 22.83
N LYS A 207 5.50 9.16 23.86
CA LYS A 207 6.68 9.65 24.59
C LYS A 207 7.93 9.68 23.73
N HIS A 208 8.12 8.70 22.84
CA HIS A 208 9.18 8.73 21.83
C HIS A 208 9.03 9.99 20.94
N TYR A 209 7.84 10.26 20.42
CA TYR A 209 7.61 11.43 19.57
C TYR A 209 7.64 12.77 20.32
N ALA A 210 7.21 12.81 21.59
CA ALA A 210 7.41 13.98 22.44
C ALA A 210 8.91 14.35 22.51
N ASN A 211 9.77 13.34 22.65
CA ASN A 211 11.22 13.51 22.70
C ASN A 211 11.80 13.92 21.33
N VAL A 212 11.35 13.30 20.23
CA VAL A 212 11.76 13.67 18.85
C VAL A 212 11.39 15.12 18.54
N TRP A 213 10.15 15.51 18.82
CA TRP A 213 9.63 16.85 18.58
C TRP A 213 10.07 17.88 19.63
N LYS A 214 10.75 17.43 20.69
CA LYS A 214 11.19 18.25 21.84
C LYS A 214 10.03 19.00 22.52
N VAL A 215 8.85 18.38 22.53
CA VAL A 215 7.66 18.89 23.22
C VAL A 215 7.37 18.09 24.48
N ASP A 216 6.61 18.70 25.38
CA ASP A 216 6.16 18.05 26.59
C ASP A 216 5.06 17.02 26.28
N TYR A 217 5.10 15.86 26.94
CA TYR A 217 4.15 14.78 26.68
C TYR A 217 2.73 15.16 27.15
N GLU A 218 2.62 15.83 28.29
CA GLU A 218 1.38 16.32 28.86
C GLU A 218 0.78 17.43 27.97
N TRP A 219 1.61 18.22 27.30
CA TRP A 219 1.15 19.14 26.24
C TRP A 219 0.46 18.38 25.10
N LEU A 220 1.06 17.29 24.60
CA LEU A 220 0.43 16.44 23.56
C LEU A 220 -0.89 15.85 24.05
N VAL A 221 -0.93 15.30 25.27
CA VAL A 221 -2.15 14.75 25.88
C VAL A 221 -3.27 15.81 25.92
N SER A 222 -2.93 17.05 26.25
CA SER A 222 -3.91 18.15 26.33
C SER A 222 -4.53 18.56 24.97
N ARG A 223 -4.00 18.06 23.85
CA ARG A 223 -4.58 18.29 22.50
C ARG A 223 -5.70 17.32 22.16
N PHE A 224 -5.93 16.30 22.99
CA PHE A 224 -6.99 15.32 22.80
C PHE A 224 -8.08 15.50 23.85
N VAL A 225 -9.32 15.15 23.50
CA VAL A 225 -10.46 15.17 24.44
C VAL A 225 -10.25 14.20 25.61
N SER A 226 -9.50 13.12 25.39
CA SER A 226 -9.07 12.19 26.44
C SER A 226 -7.83 11.42 26.00
N LYS A 227 -7.10 10.86 26.97
CA LYS A 227 -5.98 9.96 26.72
C LYS A 227 -6.39 8.70 25.96
N ASP A 228 -7.61 8.21 26.16
CA ASP A 228 -8.12 7.06 25.41
C ASP A 228 -8.30 7.42 23.92
N MET A 229 -8.81 8.61 23.62
CA MET A 229 -8.96 9.06 22.23
C MET A 229 -7.61 9.31 21.53
N MET A 230 -6.58 9.69 22.27
CA MET A 230 -5.19 9.80 21.77
C MET A 230 -4.61 8.44 21.33
N HIS A 231 -5.10 7.34 21.90
CA HIS A 231 -4.67 5.97 21.57
C HIS A 231 -5.61 5.25 20.58
N LYS A 232 -6.71 5.89 20.19
CA LYS A 232 -7.69 5.30 19.26
C LYS A 232 -7.40 5.66 17.80
N THR A 233 -7.44 4.64 16.95
CA THR A 233 -7.46 4.77 15.50
C THR A 233 -8.51 5.78 15.00
N GLY A 234 -8.15 6.60 14.03
CA GLY A 234 -9.01 7.58 13.35
C GLY A 234 -9.92 7.00 12.27
N PHE A 235 -10.64 7.88 11.55
CA PHE A 235 -11.34 7.50 10.33
C PHE A 235 -10.35 7.24 9.20
N THR A 236 -10.63 6.27 8.33
CA THR A 236 -9.85 6.06 7.10
C THR A 236 -10.26 7.05 6.00
N LEU A 237 -9.38 7.25 5.02
CA LEU A 237 -9.71 7.97 3.78
C LEU A 237 -10.94 7.36 3.07
N ALA A 238 -11.18 6.06 3.18
CA ALA A 238 -12.31 5.40 2.51
C ALA A 238 -13.66 5.66 3.19
N ARG A 239 -13.65 6.07 4.47
CA ARG A 239 -14.84 6.12 5.34
C ARG A 239 -15.01 7.42 6.12
N TRP A 240 -14.17 8.44 5.89
CA TRP A 240 -14.27 9.73 6.56
C TRP A 240 -15.65 10.37 6.41
N TRP A 241 -16.31 10.18 5.26
CA TRP A 241 -17.63 10.74 4.96
C TRP A 241 -18.69 10.23 5.93
N ALA A 242 -18.57 8.99 6.42
CA ALA A 242 -19.46 8.46 7.45
C ALA A 242 -19.30 9.22 8.77
N GLY A 243 -18.09 9.70 9.06
CA GLY A 243 -17.79 10.60 10.18
C GLY A 243 -18.57 11.91 10.11
N SER A 244 -18.72 12.49 8.91
CA SER A 244 -19.51 13.70 8.70
C SER A 244 -21.02 13.42 8.80
N LEU A 245 -21.48 12.31 8.20
CA LEU A 245 -22.90 11.94 8.20
C LEU A 245 -23.39 11.50 9.59
N ASN A 246 -22.54 10.82 10.38
CA ASN A 246 -22.80 10.46 11.78
C ASN A 246 -24.16 9.77 11.99
N GLY A 247 -24.41 8.70 11.22
CA GLY A 247 -25.65 7.92 11.31
C GLY A 247 -26.92 8.59 10.78
N ARG A 248 -26.85 9.84 10.27
CA ARG A 248 -28.00 10.54 9.67
C ARG A 248 -28.56 9.78 8.47
N ASP A 249 -29.87 9.80 8.30
CA ASP A 249 -30.57 9.22 7.15
C ASP A 249 -30.26 7.73 6.89
N GLY A 250 -30.03 6.97 7.96
CA GLY A 250 -29.72 5.53 7.88
C GLY A 250 -28.28 5.21 7.46
N ASN A 251 -27.39 6.22 7.38
CA ASN A 251 -25.96 6.00 7.18
C ASN A 251 -25.32 5.26 8.36
N ASP A 252 -24.08 4.81 8.17
CA ASP A 252 -23.38 4.02 9.16
C ASP A 252 -23.13 4.79 10.47
N LYS A 253 -23.36 4.13 11.60
CA LYS A 253 -23.10 4.67 12.94
C LYS A 253 -21.60 4.84 13.17
N ILE A 254 -21.24 5.89 13.91
CA ILE A 254 -19.84 6.20 14.24
C ILE A 254 -19.54 6.19 15.75
N HIS A 255 -18.25 6.10 16.07
CA HIS A 255 -17.71 6.04 17.44
C HIS A 255 -16.63 7.11 17.66
N ASN A 256 -17.02 8.37 17.53
CA ASN A 256 -16.10 9.52 17.54
C ASN A 256 -16.34 10.47 18.72
N ALA A 257 -16.32 9.94 19.95
CA ALA A 257 -16.55 10.71 21.18
C ALA A 257 -17.85 11.55 21.16
N GLY A 258 -18.89 11.07 20.47
CA GLY A 258 -20.18 11.75 20.38
C GLY A 258 -20.24 12.96 19.43
N VAL A 259 -19.17 13.24 18.66
CA VAL A 259 -19.13 14.38 17.74
C VAL A 259 -18.94 13.95 16.28
N PRO A 260 -19.68 14.54 15.32
CA PRO A 260 -19.43 14.34 13.90
C PRO A 260 -18.13 15.01 13.46
N LEU A 261 -17.61 14.61 12.29
CA LEU A 261 -16.56 15.35 11.61
C LEU A 261 -17.13 16.66 11.06
N LYS A 262 -16.54 17.79 11.44
CA LYS A 262 -17.03 19.14 11.07
C LYS A 262 -16.22 19.81 9.97
N ALA A 263 -14.92 19.55 9.91
CA ALA A 263 -14.02 20.17 8.95
C ALA A 263 -13.14 19.11 8.28
N LEU A 264 -12.85 19.32 6.99
CA LEU A 264 -11.91 18.50 6.22
C LEU A 264 -10.88 19.38 5.54
N VAL A 265 -9.60 19.03 5.69
CA VAL A 265 -8.49 19.61 4.95
C VAL A 265 -7.97 18.55 3.98
N VAL A 266 -8.04 18.84 2.68
CA VAL A 266 -7.62 17.95 1.59
C VAL A 266 -6.33 18.50 1.00
N MET A 267 -5.20 17.84 1.23
CA MET A 267 -3.90 18.25 0.71
C MET A 267 -3.38 17.26 -0.32
N GLY A 268 -3.28 17.67 -1.60
CA GLY A 268 -2.73 16.84 -2.67
C GLY A 268 -3.39 15.47 -2.81
N ASN A 269 -4.68 15.37 -2.50
CA ASN A 269 -5.43 14.11 -2.51
C ASN A 269 -6.64 14.20 -3.43
N GLY A 270 -6.71 13.27 -4.38
CA GLY A 270 -7.91 13.10 -5.18
C GLY A 270 -9.01 12.42 -4.37
N ILE A 271 -9.85 13.20 -3.69
CA ILE A 271 -10.91 12.66 -2.81
C ILE A 271 -11.87 11.74 -3.58
N THR A 272 -12.00 11.95 -4.89
CA THR A 272 -12.87 11.15 -5.76
C THR A 272 -12.25 9.83 -6.23
N SER A 273 -11.03 9.54 -5.80
CA SER A 273 -10.42 8.22 -5.93
C SER A 273 -11.00 7.18 -4.95
N THR A 274 -11.85 7.61 -4.02
CA THR A 274 -12.55 6.74 -3.05
C THR A 274 -13.87 6.21 -3.60
N ALA A 275 -14.28 5.01 -3.16
CA ALA A 275 -15.52 4.35 -3.58
C ALA A 275 -16.78 5.07 -3.05
N GLN A 276 -17.92 4.84 -3.71
CA GLN A 276 -19.23 5.42 -3.37
C GLN A 276 -19.26 6.96 -3.42
N GLN A 277 -19.00 7.52 -4.60
CA GLN A 277 -18.94 8.99 -4.82
C GLN A 277 -20.15 9.78 -4.32
N VAL A 278 -21.35 9.23 -4.42
CA VAL A 278 -22.57 9.88 -3.91
C VAL A 278 -22.48 10.07 -2.39
N LYS A 279 -21.97 9.06 -1.66
CA LYS A 279 -21.71 9.17 -0.21
C LYS A 279 -20.59 10.14 0.11
N VAL A 280 -19.57 10.23 -0.74
CA VAL A 280 -18.53 11.25 -0.62
C VAL A 280 -19.12 12.65 -0.78
N GLN A 281 -19.98 12.89 -1.77
CA GLN A 281 -20.69 14.16 -1.94
C GLN A 281 -21.55 14.49 -0.71
N GLU A 282 -22.40 13.56 -0.25
CA GLU A 282 -23.22 13.74 0.96
C GLU A 282 -22.34 14.11 2.17
N GLY A 283 -21.20 13.42 2.34
CA GLY A 283 -20.25 13.68 3.41
C GLY A 283 -19.57 15.06 3.30
N LEU A 284 -19.23 15.50 2.09
CA LEU A 284 -18.69 16.84 1.83
C LEU A 284 -19.73 17.91 2.15
N ASP A 285 -20.97 17.71 1.74
CA ASP A 285 -22.09 18.63 1.94
C ASP A 285 -22.44 18.80 3.43
N ALA A 286 -22.20 17.75 4.23
CA ALA A 286 -22.42 17.77 5.67
C ALA A 286 -21.31 18.48 6.48
N LEU A 287 -20.19 18.88 5.87
CA LEU A 287 -19.11 19.59 6.55
C LEU A 287 -19.47 21.06 6.80
N GLU A 288 -19.01 21.59 7.93
CA GLU A 288 -19.03 23.02 8.25
C GLU A 288 -17.94 23.77 7.45
N LEU A 289 -16.79 23.13 7.22
CA LEU A 289 -15.63 23.72 6.53
C LEU A 289 -14.92 22.71 5.62
N LEU A 290 -14.65 23.11 4.38
CA LEU A 290 -13.80 22.36 3.44
C LEU A 290 -12.64 23.24 2.99
N VAL A 291 -11.41 22.79 3.24
CA VAL A 291 -10.19 23.44 2.76
C VAL A 291 -9.44 22.48 1.86
N ILE A 292 -9.05 22.96 0.68
CA ILE A 292 -8.37 22.17 -0.35
C ILE A 292 -7.06 22.87 -0.68
N THR A 293 -5.95 22.13 -0.68
CA THR A 293 -4.65 22.59 -1.17
C THR A 293 -4.18 21.68 -2.30
N ASP A 294 -4.11 22.22 -3.51
CA ASP A 294 -3.79 21.43 -4.71
C ASP A 294 -3.28 22.37 -5.82
N PRO A 295 -2.33 21.94 -6.68
CA PRO A 295 -1.94 22.72 -7.85
C PRO A 295 -3.04 22.86 -8.91
N PHE A 296 -4.05 21.98 -8.91
CA PHE A 296 -5.20 22.04 -9.83
C PHE A 296 -6.52 22.11 -9.06
N VAL A 297 -7.61 22.53 -9.71
CA VAL A 297 -8.93 22.60 -9.06
C VAL A 297 -9.43 21.20 -8.72
N ASN A 298 -9.27 20.82 -7.45
CA ASN A 298 -9.63 19.51 -6.92
C ASN A 298 -11.12 19.20 -7.14
N GLU A 299 -11.38 17.98 -7.58
CA GLU A 299 -12.71 17.37 -7.73
C GLU A 299 -13.68 17.55 -6.53
N ALA A 300 -13.19 17.64 -5.29
CA ALA A 300 -14.03 17.82 -4.10
C ALA A 300 -14.88 19.11 -4.21
N ALA A 301 -14.28 20.18 -4.72
CA ALA A 301 -14.95 21.46 -4.95
C ALA A 301 -16.01 21.39 -6.06
N ILE A 302 -15.92 20.39 -6.94
CA ILE A 302 -16.83 20.22 -8.07
C ILE A 302 -18.03 19.36 -7.67
N ILE A 303 -17.80 18.28 -6.93
CA ILE A 303 -18.88 17.38 -6.55
C ILE A 303 -19.70 17.90 -5.38
N THR A 304 -19.14 18.68 -4.45
CA THR A 304 -19.93 19.24 -3.34
C THR A 304 -20.99 20.22 -3.84
N ASN A 305 -22.14 20.27 -3.15
CA ASN A 305 -23.19 21.26 -3.35
C ASN A 305 -23.03 22.47 -2.43
N LYS A 306 -21.97 22.53 -1.61
CA LYS A 306 -21.68 23.69 -0.76
C LYS A 306 -21.38 24.92 -1.61
N THR A 307 -22.00 26.04 -1.25
CA THR A 307 -21.78 27.35 -1.87
C THR A 307 -21.01 28.31 -0.97
N ASP A 308 -20.73 27.90 0.27
CA ASP A 308 -20.04 28.67 1.30
C ASP A 308 -19.03 27.79 2.06
N ASN A 309 -18.05 28.43 2.69
CA ASN A 309 -17.04 27.76 3.52
C ASN A 309 -16.27 26.63 2.78
N VAL A 310 -16.05 26.83 1.48
CA VAL A 310 -15.17 26.02 0.64
C VAL A 310 -14.01 26.91 0.21
N PHE A 311 -12.79 26.54 0.61
CA PHE A 311 -11.57 27.28 0.28
C PHE A 311 -10.65 26.43 -0.57
N ILE A 312 -10.17 26.98 -1.67
CA ILE A 312 -9.14 26.37 -2.52
C ILE A 312 -7.89 27.24 -2.41
N LEU A 313 -6.82 26.66 -1.88
CA LEU A 313 -5.53 27.30 -1.69
C LEU A 313 -4.56 26.79 -2.78
N PRO A 314 -3.98 27.67 -3.62
CA PRO A 314 -3.15 27.24 -4.74
C PRO A 314 -1.82 26.67 -4.24
N ALA A 315 -1.63 25.36 -4.37
CA ALA A 315 -0.40 24.69 -3.94
C ALA A 315 0.63 24.65 -5.06
N SER A 316 1.91 24.64 -4.69
CA SER A 316 3.02 24.45 -5.62
C SER A 316 3.12 22.98 -6.07
N THR A 317 3.48 22.78 -7.33
CA THR A 317 3.85 21.49 -7.92
C THR A 317 5.18 20.97 -7.37
N GLN A 318 5.50 19.71 -7.67
CA GLN A 318 6.77 19.08 -7.32
C GLN A 318 8.01 19.78 -7.92
N TYR A 319 7.86 20.54 -9.01
CA TYR A 319 8.98 21.25 -9.66
C TYR A 319 9.33 22.58 -8.97
N GLU A 320 8.42 23.08 -8.14
CA GLU A 320 8.55 24.35 -7.41
C GLU A 320 9.06 24.13 -5.97
N ASN A 321 9.33 22.86 -5.62
CA ASN A 321 9.70 22.42 -4.29
C ASN A 321 11.02 21.64 -4.29
N SER A 322 11.69 21.64 -3.14
CA SER A 322 12.74 20.67 -2.82
C SER A 322 12.27 19.75 -1.69
N GLY A 323 12.88 18.57 -1.58
CA GLY A 323 12.59 17.66 -0.47
C GLY A 323 12.93 16.21 -0.78
N THR A 324 12.50 15.33 0.10
CA THR A 324 12.77 13.89 0.00
C THR A 324 11.53 13.12 -0.44
N THR A 325 11.73 12.10 -1.27
CA THR A 325 10.68 11.14 -1.63
C THR A 325 11.22 9.73 -1.57
N VAL A 326 10.36 8.75 -1.26
CA VAL A 326 10.74 7.35 -1.09
C VAL A 326 9.99 6.52 -2.12
N ALA A 327 10.75 5.84 -2.98
CA ALA A 327 10.23 5.02 -4.06
C ALA A 327 9.73 3.64 -3.56
N THR A 328 9.09 2.88 -4.46
CA THR A 328 8.48 1.57 -4.17
C THR A 328 9.43 0.54 -3.53
N ASN A 329 10.73 0.68 -3.79
CA ASN A 329 11.81 -0.19 -3.29
C ASN A 329 12.49 0.37 -2.03
N ARG A 330 11.85 1.32 -1.33
CA ARG A 330 12.36 1.97 -0.10
C ARG A 330 13.55 2.92 -0.31
N SER A 331 14.00 3.14 -1.54
CA SER A 331 15.05 4.12 -1.85
C SER A 331 14.54 5.56 -1.68
N ALA A 332 15.16 6.31 -0.78
CA ALA A 332 14.99 7.74 -0.64
C ALA A 332 15.74 8.51 -1.74
N GLN A 333 15.14 9.56 -2.26
CA GLN A 333 15.68 10.40 -3.32
C GLN A 333 15.47 11.87 -2.98
N TRP A 334 16.47 12.71 -3.28
CA TRP A 334 16.34 14.16 -3.14
C TRP A 334 15.76 14.76 -4.43
N ARG A 335 14.81 15.68 -4.28
CA ARG A 335 14.29 16.52 -5.36
C ARG A 335 14.81 17.94 -5.17
N PHE A 336 15.40 18.49 -6.21
CA PHE A 336 15.80 19.88 -6.24
C PHE A 336 14.69 20.74 -6.83
N LYS A 337 14.53 21.93 -6.27
CA LYS A 337 13.67 22.97 -6.84
C LYS A 337 14.17 23.33 -8.23
N VAL A 338 13.27 23.35 -9.21
CA VAL A 338 13.59 23.66 -10.61
C VAL A 338 13.23 25.11 -10.93
N ILE A 339 12.07 25.57 -10.47
CA ILE A 339 11.58 26.95 -10.65
C ILE A 339 10.98 27.48 -9.34
N ASP A 340 10.80 28.79 -9.24
CA ASP A 340 10.01 29.40 -8.16
C ASP A 340 8.52 29.11 -8.33
N SER A 341 7.77 29.11 -7.21
CA SER A 341 6.32 28.95 -7.23
C SER A 341 5.67 29.98 -8.14
N MET A 342 4.84 29.51 -9.06
CA MET A 342 4.16 30.35 -10.04
C MET A 342 2.94 31.05 -9.43
N TYR A 343 2.69 32.26 -9.90
CA TYR A 343 1.57 33.10 -9.49
C TYR A 343 1.56 33.31 -7.96
N GLU A 344 0.41 33.09 -7.32
CA GLU A 344 0.22 33.19 -5.87
C GLU A 344 0.40 31.84 -5.17
N SER A 345 0.80 30.80 -5.90
CA SER A 345 0.94 29.44 -5.35
C SER A 345 1.99 29.42 -4.25
N LYS A 346 1.76 28.56 -3.24
CA LYS A 346 2.69 28.37 -2.13
C LYS A 346 2.98 26.89 -1.91
N PRO A 347 4.17 26.55 -1.42
CA PRO A 347 4.51 25.17 -1.12
C PRO A 347 3.73 24.67 0.12
N ASP A 348 3.45 23.37 0.23
CA ASP A 348 2.54 22.84 1.26
C ASP A 348 2.92 23.24 2.70
N GLN A 349 4.21 23.23 3.03
CA GLN A 349 4.72 23.61 4.35
C GLN A 349 4.41 25.07 4.70
N TYR A 350 4.25 25.97 3.71
CA TYR A 350 3.88 27.35 3.98
C TYR A 350 2.50 27.41 4.62
N PHE A 351 1.52 26.69 4.07
CA PHE A 351 0.16 26.65 4.61
C PHE A 351 0.14 26.05 6.02
N LEU A 352 0.92 24.99 6.25
CA LEU A 352 1.03 24.36 7.58
C LEU A 352 1.66 25.30 8.61
N PHE A 353 2.75 26.00 8.25
CA PHE A 353 3.38 26.99 9.13
C PHE A 353 2.46 28.17 9.42
N GLU A 354 1.79 28.71 8.41
CA GLU A 354 0.86 29.84 8.58
C GLU A 354 -0.37 29.47 9.41
N LEU A 355 -0.86 28.23 9.30
CA LEU A 355 -1.91 27.68 10.16
C LEU A 355 -1.40 27.58 11.61
N ALA A 356 -0.20 27.01 11.81
CA ALA A 356 0.38 26.84 13.13
C ALA A 356 0.61 28.17 13.87
N LYS A 357 1.02 29.22 13.15
CA LYS A 357 1.12 30.58 13.69
C LYS A 357 -0.24 31.12 14.10
N ARG A 358 -1.27 30.98 13.25
CA ARG A 358 -2.61 31.52 13.50
C ARG A 358 -3.34 30.86 14.67
N ILE A 359 -3.11 29.56 14.89
CA ILE A 359 -3.73 28.83 16.00
C ILE A 359 -2.80 28.68 17.22
N GLY A 360 -1.59 29.26 17.17
CA GLY A 360 -0.74 29.49 18.34
C GLY A 360 0.11 28.30 18.80
N PHE A 361 0.61 27.46 17.89
CA PHE A 361 1.52 26.34 18.23
C PHE A 361 2.77 26.25 17.34
N TYR A 362 3.12 27.32 16.63
CA TYR A 362 4.27 27.34 15.72
C TYR A 362 5.60 27.01 16.42
N ASP A 363 5.79 27.47 17.65
CA ASP A 363 7.01 27.24 18.42
C ASP A 363 7.16 25.78 18.85
N GLU A 364 6.06 25.07 19.13
CA GLU A 364 6.06 23.62 19.31
C GLU A 364 6.29 22.89 17.99
N TYR A 365 5.62 23.35 16.92
CA TYR A 365 5.66 22.69 15.61
C TYR A 365 7.06 22.70 14.96
N THR A 366 7.87 23.71 15.25
CA THR A 366 9.21 23.88 14.65
C THR A 366 10.36 23.60 15.62
N ARG A 367 10.07 23.17 16.85
CA ARG A 367 11.07 23.05 17.93
C ARG A 367 12.19 22.05 17.66
N ALA A 368 11.89 20.99 16.92
CA ALA A 368 12.88 19.97 16.57
C ALA A 368 13.81 20.40 15.43
N LEU A 369 13.43 21.42 14.65
CA LEU A 369 14.18 21.89 13.48
C LEU A 369 15.36 22.78 13.89
N GLY A 370 16.50 22.57 13.21
CA GLY A 370 17.71 23.40 13.37
C GLY A 370 18.14 23.56 14.82
N ASP A 371 18.26 24.81 15.28
CA ASP A 371 18.67 25.15 16.64
C ASP A 371 17.54 25.13 17.69
N GLY A 372 16.30 24.87 17.27
CA GLY A 372 15.10 24.90 18.11
C GLY A 372 14.67 26.31 18.57
N LYS A 373 15.26 27.37 18.01
CA LYS A 373 14.97 28.79 18.29
C LYS A 373 14.44 29.52 17.04
N GLY A 374 13.91 28.76 16.08
CA GLY A 374 13.37 29.28 14.82
C GLY A 374 14.41 29.47 13.72
N ASN A 375 15.68 29.11 13.94
CA ASN A 375 16.70 29.13 12.88
C ASN A 375 16.91 27.69 12.36
N PHE A 376 16.38 27.41 11.17
CA PHE A 376 16.52 26.13 10.49
C PHE A 376 16.59 26.30 8.97
N GLU A 377 17.19 25.33 8.30
CA GLU A 377 17.24 25.20 6.84
C GLU A 377 16.16 24.22 6.38
N TRP A 378 15.23 24.70 5.56
CA TRP A 378 14.16 23.88 4.99
C TRP A 378 14.51 23.45 3.55
N PRO A 379 14.34 22.16 3.18
CA PRO A 379 13.79 21.02 3.94
C PRO A 379 14.84 20.10 4.62
N GLU A 380 16.10 20.53 4.71
CA GLU A 380 17.22 19.74 5.22
C GLU A 380 17.03 19.34 6.69
N ASP A 381 16.67 20.29 7.56
CA ASP A 381 16.49 20.02 8.98
C ASP A 381 15.27 19.12 9.24
N ALA A 382 14.20 19.27 8.46
CA ALA A 382 13.07 18.35 8.52
C ALA A 382 13.48 16.92 8.12
N THR A 383 14.37 16.78 7.12
CA THR A 383 14.93 15.48 6.74
C THR A 383 15.75 14.86 7.87
N ARG A 384 16.54 15.66 8.60
CA ARG A 384 17.28 15.19 9.78
C ARG A 384 16.37 14.77 10.92
N GLU A 385 15.32 15.53 11.18
CA GLU A 385 14.30 15.18 12.17
C GLU A 385 13.68 13.81 11.84
N ILE A 386 13.24 13.62 10.59
CA ILE A 386 12.71 12.34 10.10
C ILE A 386 13.73 11.20 10.31
N ALA A 387 14.98 11.40 9.92
CA ALA A 387 16.05 10.42 10.09
C ALA A 387 16.25 10.01 11.56
N SER A 388 16.11 10.96 12.48
CA SER A 388 16.24 10.73 13.92
C SER A 388 15.04 10.02 14.54
N GLY A 389 13.82 10.29 14.05
CA GLY A 389 12.58 9.81 14.65
C GLY A 389 12.14 8.42 14.19
N LEU A 390 12.39 8.05 12.93
CA LEU A 390 11.93 6.80 12.32
C LEU A 390 12.86 5.60 12.65
N LYS A 391 13.17 5.41 13.94
CA LYS A 391 14.11 4.39 14.42
C LYS A 391 13.62 2.97 14.18
N SER A 392 12.33 2.71 14.34
CA SER A 392 11.65 1.41 14.13
C SER A 392 11.81 0.79 12.73
N ILE A 393 12.21 1.57 11.74
CA ILE A 393 12.52 1.13 10.37
C ILE A 393 13.95 1.48 9.96
N GLY A 394 14.76 1.98 10.89
CA GLY A 394 16.18 2.28 10.68
C GLY A 394 16.42 3.41 9.70
N TYR A 395 15.84 4.59 9.91
CA TYR A 395 16.05 5.75 9.03
C TYR A 395 17.30 6.58 9.32
N THR A 396 18.06 6.22 10.37
CA THR A 396 19.12 7.07 10.93
C THR A 396 20.18 7.50 9.92
N GLY A 397 20.51 6.67 8.94
CA GLY A 397 21.47 7.04 7.91
C GLY A 397 20.91 7.84 6.74
N ILE A 398 19.59 8.07 6.63
CA ILE A 398 18.96 8.76 5.51
C ILE A 398 19.04 10.28 5.72
N LEU A 399 20.26 10.81 5.60
CA LEU A 399 20.58 12.23 5.84
C LEU A 399 20.57 13.03 4.53
N PRO A 400 20.19 14.34 4.56
CA PRO A 400 20.02 15.15 3.36
C PRO A 400 21.28 15.21 2.48
N GLU A 401 22.47 15.36 3.08
CA GLU A 401 23.76 15.37 2.38
C GLU A 401 24.03 14.07 1.61
N ARG A 402 23.68 12.91 2.18
CA ARG A 402 23.93 11.60 1.57
C ARG A 402 22.99 11.38 0.37
N ILE A 403 21.70 11.66 0.54
CA ILE A 403 20.73 11.52 -0.55
C ILE A 403 20.88 12.59 -1.64
N LYS A 404 21.33 13.80 -1.31
CA LYS A 404 21.75 14.81 -2.30
C LYS A 404 22.96 14.32 -3.09
N LYS A 405 23.98 13.80 -2.42
CA LYS A 405 25.17 13.20 -3.05
C LYS A 405 24.76 12.07 -4.00
N HIS A 406 23.87 11.16 -3.57
CA HIS A 406 23.35 10.11 -4.45
C HIS A 406 22.63 10.69 -5.68
N THR A 407 21.85 11.75 -5.48
CA THR A 407 21.09 12.40 -6.55
C THR A 407 21.99 13.06 -7.59
N LEU A 408 23.07 13.71 -7.15
CA LEU A 408 24.04 14.37 -8.03
C LEU A 408 24.95 13.37 -8.77
N ASN A 409 24.97 12.09 -8.36
CA ASN A 409 25.90 11.08 -8.86
C ASN A 409 25.21 9.78 -9.32
N TRP A 410 24.02 9.85 -9.92
CA TRP A 410 23.28 8.66 -10.37
C TRP A 410 24.09 7.71 -11.27
N ALA A 411 25.01 8.25 -12.07
CA ALA A 411 25.87 7.48 -12.95
C ALA A 411 26.87 6.58 -12.19
N LYS A 412 27.05 6.79 -10.87
CA LYS A 412 27.99 6.09 -10.00
C LYS A 412 27.38 4.92 -9.24
N PHE A 413 26.21 4.44 -9.66
CA PHE A 413 25.56 3.27 -9.08
C PHE A 413 25.34 2.20 -10.14
N ASP A 414 25.61 0.95 -9.75
CA ASP A 414 25.37 -0.19 -10.62
C ASP A 414 23.87 -0.38 -10.86
N LYS A 415 23.51 -0.57 -12.14
CA LYS A 415 22.11 -0.64 -12.59
C LYS A 415 21.40 -1.92 -12.15
N LYS A 416 22.13 -2.89 -11.60
CA LYS A 416 21.59 -4.20 -11.20
C LYS A 416 21.51 -4.35 -9.68
N THR A 417 22.60 -4.02 -9.00
CA THR A 417 22.79 -4.22 -7.55
C THR A 417 22.49 -2.97 -6.73
N LEU A 418 22.38 -1.79 -7.38
CA LEU A 418 22.33 -0.47 -6.75
C LEU A 418 23.60 -0.08 -5.98
N MET A 419 24.66 -0.91 -5.97
CA MET A 419 25.88 -0.59 -5.23
C MET A 419 26.62 0.56 -5.90
N GLY A 420 27.04 1.54 -5.11
CA GLY A 420 27.82 2.67 -5.56
C GLY A 420 29.29 2.33 -5.77
N PHE A 421 29.93 3.08 -6.64
CA PHE A 421 31.37 3.07 -6.89
C PHE A 421 31.92 4.49 -6.87
N ASP A 422 33.25 4.64 -6.95
CA ASP A 422 33.96 5.92 -6.84
C ASP A 422 33.50 6.76 -5.62
N GLU A 423 33.03 7.99 -5.82
CA GLU A 423 32.54 8.86 -4.75
C GLU A 423 31.36 8.28 -3.97
N CYS A 424 30.59 7.35 -4.55
CA CYS A 424 29.46 6.67 -3.91
C CYS A 424 29.80 5.25 -3.42
N ALA A 425 31.08 4.88 -3.40
CA ALA A 425 31.51 3.55 -2.96
C ALA A 425 31.01 3.22 -1.55
N GLY A 426 30.50 2.00 -1.39
CA GLY A 426 30.02 1.49 -0.10
C GLY A 426 28.61 1.96 0.29
N GLU A 427 27.83 2.53 -0.63
CA GLU A 427 26.44 2.92 -0.40
C GLU A 427 25.53 2.32 -1.48
N TYR A 428 24.33 1.86 -1.12
CA TYR A 428 23.31 1.51 -2.11
C TYR A 428 22.53 2.77 -2.51
N TYR A 429 22.19 2.88 -3.79
CA TYR A 429 21.44 4.03 -4.31
C TYR A 429 20.15 4.27 -3.51
N GLY A 430 20.02 5.50 -3.04
CA GLY A 430 18.90 5.97 -2.21
C GLY A 430 18.79 5.33 -0.82
N LEU A 431 19.84 4.68 -0.30
CA LEU A 431 19.90 4.17 1.08
C LEU A 431 18.64 3.40 1.54
N PRO A 432 18.22 2.33 0.84
CA PRO A 432 16.95 1.67 1.12
C PRO A 432 16.88 1.26 2.59
N TRP A 433 15.82 1.65 3.30
CA TRP A 433 15.75 1.36 4.73
C TRP A 433 15.53 -0.15 4.97
N PRO A 434 16.14 -0.76 6.01
CA PRO A 434 16.92 -0.12 7.06
C PRO A 434 18.30 0.41 6.64
N CYS A 435 18.61 1.59 7.17
CA CYS A 435 19.89 2.30 7.14
C CYS A 435 20.26 2.69 8.58
N TRP A 436 20.83 1.73 9.32
CA TRP A 436 20.93 1.73 10.78
C TRP A 436 21.73 2.89 11.39
N THR A 437 22.79 3.32 10.72
CA THR A 437 23.73 4.34 11.21
C THR A 437 24.02 5.36 10.10
N PRO A 438 24.59 6.53 10.42
CA PRO A 438 25.02 7.53 9.43
C PRO A 438 25.99 7.00 8.35
N THR A 439 26.62 5.85 8.58
CA THR A 439 27.57 5.20 7.66
C THR A 439 27.04 3.91 7.05
N HIS A 440 25.87 3.42 7.47
CA HIS A 440 25.31 2.17 6.95
C HIS A 440 24.94 2.32 5.46
N PRO A 441 25.20 1.32 4.60
CA PRO A 441 25.01 1.43 3.15
C PRO A 441 23.54 1.49 2.70
N GLY A 442 22.63 1.05 3.57
CA GLY A 442 21.24 0.72 3.23
C GLY A 442 21.07 -0.77 2.93
N SER A 443 19.83 -1.21 2.79
CA SER A 443 19.44 -2.61 2.73
C SER A 443 18.47 -2.87 1.58
N PRO A 444 18.98 -3.04 0.34
CA PRO A 444 18.14 -3.16 -0.85
C PRO A 444 17.26 -4.42 -0.81
N ASN A 445 17.77 -5.53 -0.27
CA ASN A 445 17.05 -6.79 -0.17
C ASN A 445 16.84 -7.15 1.31
N LEU A 446 15.59 -7.13 1.76
CA LEU A 446 15.22 -7.49 3.13
C LEU A 446 15.39 -8.99 3.36
N TYR A 447 15.78 -9.33 4.59
CA TYR A 447 15.87 -10.70 5.10
C TYR A 447 16.97 -11.57 4.46
N ASP A 448 17.91 -10.93 3.76
CA ASP A 448 19.12 -11.53 3.20
C ASP A 448 20.15 -11.79 4.31
N ILE A 449 20.25 -13.05 4.71
CA ILE A 449 21.22 -13.50 5.72
C ILE A 449 22.59 -13.84 5.12
N SER A 450 22.74 -13.82 3.79
CA SER A 450 24.02 -14.12 3.13
C SER A 450 25.05 -13.00 3.29
N LYS A 451 24.61 -11.83 3.78
CA LYS A 451 25.42 -10.63 3.99
C LYS A 451 25.57 -10.28 5.47
N PRO A 452 26.69 -9.63 5.86
CA PRO A 452 26.81 -9.01 7.16
C PRO A 452 25.78 -7.90 7.37
N VAL A 453 25.38 -7.70 8.62
CA VAL A 453 24.43 -6.64 8.98
C VAL A 453 24.96 -5.25 8.62
N ALA A 454 26.27 -5.01 8.79
CA ALA A 454 26.93 -3.77 8.39
C ALA A 454 26.90 -3.51 6.87
N GLU A 455 26.63 -4.54 6.05
CA GLU A 455 26.53 -4.45 4.59
C GLU A 455 25.07 -4.52 4.08
N GLY A 456 24.10 -4.37 5.00
CA GLY A 456 22.67 -4.43 4.71
C GLY A 456 22.03 -5.81 4.79
N GLY A 457 22.73 -6.82 5.34
CA GLY A 457 22.17 -8.13 5.65
C GLY A 457 21.28 -8.11 6.89
N MET A 458 20.31 -9.02 6.98
CA MET A 458 19.42 -9.14 8.14
C MET A 458 18.54 -10.39 8.14
N GLY A 459 18.03 -10.76 9.32
CA GLY A 459 17.02 -11.81 9.52
C GLY A 459 15.59 -11.27 9.59
N PHE A 460 14.60 -12.09 9.95
CA PHE A 460 13.24 -11.58 10.19
C PHE A 460 13.15 -10.89 11.55
N ARG A 461 12.31 -9.87 11.66
CA ARG A 461 12.12 -9.11 12.90
C ARG A 461 11.43 -9.93 13.99
N ASN A 462 11.95 -9.89 15.22
CA ASN A 462 11.26 -10.43 16.39
C ASN A 462 10.27 -9.40 16.96
N ASN A 463 8.99 -9.50 16.58
CA ASN A 463 7.94 -8.58 17.03
C ASN A 463 6.80 -9.26 17.80
N PHE A 464 6.82 -10.59 17.93
CA PHE A 464 5.67 -11.37 18.40
C PHE A 464 6.05 -12.35 19.51
N GLY A 465 6.98 -11.95 20.38
CA GLY A 465 7.51 -12.78 21.46
C GLY A 465 8.59 -13.75 20.98
N LEU A 466 9.10 -14.55 21.92
CA LEU A 466 10.14 -15.55 21.69
C LEU A 466 9.58 -16.95 21.48
N GLU A 467 8.33 -17.18 21.88
CA GLU A 467 7.68 -18.48 21.93
C GLU A 467 6.16 -18.29 21.71
N HIS A 468 5.52 -19.21 20.98
CA HIS A 468 4.06 -19.32 20.93
C HIS A 468 3.59 -20.79 20.79
N ASN A 469 2.75 -21.25 21.72
CA ASN A 469 2.20 -22.62 21.83
C ASN A 469 3.25 -23.74 21.96
N GLY A 470 4.26 -23.55 22.80
CA GLY A 470 5.40 -24.43 22.99
C GLY A 470 6.46 -24.36 21.88
N VAL A 471 6.34 -23.43 20.93
CA VAL A 471 7.19 -23.38 19.73
C VAL A 471 7.95 -22.05 19.67
N SER A 472 9.28 -22.15 19.58
CA SER A 472 10.16 -21.00 19.41
C SER A 472 9.78 -20.17 18.17
N GLN A 473 9.74 -18.85 18.35
CA GLN A 473 9.58 -17.87 17.29
C GLN A 473 10.93 -17.39 16.73
N LEU A 474 12.03 -17.87 17.29
CA LEU A 474 13.39 -17.53 16.86
C LEU A 474 13.83 -18.41 15.69
N ALA A 475 14.64 -17.85 14.80
CA ALA A 475 15.25 -18.62 13.72
C ALA A 475 16.09 -19.78 14.29
N SER A 476 16.15 -20.91 13.58
CA SER A 476 17.00 -22.03 13.96
C SER A 476 18.49 -21.71 13.75
N ASP A 477 19.36 -22.53 14.33
CA ASP A 477 20.79 -22.48 14.08
C ASP A 477 21.12 -22.62 12.58
N GLY A 478 22.17 -21.95 12.12
CA GLY A 478 22.55 -21.79 10.71
C GLY A 478 21.79 -20.69 9.96
N PHE A 479 20.78 -20.05 10.58
CA PHE A 479 19.96 -19.01 9.94
C PHE A 479 20.19 -17.60 10.51
N ALA A 480 21.46 -17.22 10.65
CA ALA A 480 21.86 -15.87 11.05
C ALA A 480 22.54 -15.10 9.90
N PRO A 481 22.50 -13.74 9.92
CA PRO A 481 23.30 -12.93 9.01
C PRO A 481 24.78 -13.33 9.03
N LYS A 482 25.45 -13.26 7.88
CA LYS A 482 26.88 -13.62 7.77
C LYS A 482 27.74 -12.82 8.76
N GLY A 483 28.54 -13.51 9.55
CA GLY A 483 29.41 -12.88 10.55
C GLY A 483 28.67 -12.38 11.80
N SER A 484 27.42 -12.80 12.02
CA SER A 484 26.74 -12.58 13.28
C SER A 484 27.43 -13.31 14.42
N ALA A 485 27.47 -12.70 15.60
CA ALA A 485 28.01 -13.32 16.82
C ALA A 485 27.13 -14.47 17.36
N ILE A 486 25.89 -14.60 16.87
CA ILE A 486 24.94 -15.66 17.24
C ILE A 486 24.55 -16.41 15.97
N ASP A 487 24.70 -17.73 15.95
CA ASP A 487 24.48 -18.60 14.78
C ASP A 487 22.99 -18.94 14.53
N GLY A 488 22.05 -18.23 15.14
CA GLY A 488 20.63 -18.53 15.06
C GLY A 488 19.74 -17.33 15.35
N GLY A 489 18.56 -17.59 15.91
CA GLY A 489 17.62 -16.55 16.28
C GLY A 489 17.92 -15.91 17.63
N TYR A 490 17.58 -14.63 17.75
CA TYR A 490 17.81 -13.82 18.94
C TYR A 490 16.69 -12.78 19.12
N PRO A 491 16.40 -12.34 20.36
CA PRO A 491 15.39 -11.33 20.62
C PRO A 491 15.77 -9.99 20.00
N GLN A 492 14.80 -9.07 19.89
CA GLN A 492 15.14 -7.66 19.68
C GLN A 492 15.96 -7.12 20.86
N ILE A 493 16.83 -6.15 20.57
CA ILE A 493 17.79 -5.64 21.54
C ILE A 493 17.21 -4.44 22.29
N THR A 494 17.29 -4.52 23.61
CA THR A 494 16.78 -3.53 24.55
C THR A 494 17.89 -3.16 25.52
N LYS A 495 17.73 -2.04 26.23
CA LYS A 495 18.66 -1.66 27.30
C LYS A 495 18.80 -2.75 28.37
N ALA A 496 17.75 -3.52 28.60
CA ALA A 496 17.70 -4.55 29.64
C ALA A 496 18.45 -5.84 29.27
N ASN A 497 18.53 -6.21 27.98
CA ASN A 497 19.12 -7.48 27.56
C ASN A 497 20.41 -7.35 26.74
N ILE A 498 20.83 -6.13 26.39
CA ILE A 498 21.96 -5.91 25.46
C ILE A 498 23.28 -6.52 25.94
N GLU A 499 23.64 -6.38 27.22
CA GLU A 499 24.90 -6.92 27.76
C GLU A 499 24.91 -8.46 27.69
N GLU A 500 23.77 -9.09 28.01
CA GLU A 500 23.58 -10.54 27.97
C GLU A 500 23.61 -11.06 26.53
N VAL A 501 22.80 -10.50 25.65
CA VAL A 501 22.64 -10.99 24.27
C VAL A 501 23.90 -10.75 23.44
N LEU A 502 24.57 -9.61 23.61
CA LEU A 502 25.76 -9.27 22.82
C LEU A 502 27.09 -9.76 23.45
N GLY A 503 27.07 -10.20 24.72
CA GLY A 503 28.27 -10.55 25.47
C GLY A 503 29.23 -9.37 25.58
N ILE A 504 28.71 -8.21 26.01
CA ILE A 504 29.46 -6.96 26.20
C ILE A 504 29.26 -6.40 27.61
N THR A 505 30.09 -5.42 27.98
CA THR A 505 29.90 -4.61 29.18
C THR A 505 29.80 -3.15 28.78
N LEU A 506 28.70 -2.51 29.17
CA LEU A 506 28.47 -1.08 28.92
C LEU A 506 28.97 -0.26 30.09
N THR A 507 29.52 0.91 29.80
CA THR A 507 29.85 1.93 30.79
C THR A 507 28.58 2.54 31.40
N GLU A 508 28.71 3.12 32.60
CA GLU A 508 27.60 3.83 33.23
C GLU A 508 27.11 5.04 32.40
N GLU A 509 28.00 5.67 31.64
CA GLU A 509 27.65 6.76 30.73
C GLU A 509 26.82 6.27 29.54
N GLU A 510 27.20 5.15 28.92
CA GLU A 510 26.41 4.52 27.85
C GLU A 510 25.03 4.14 28.39
N LYS A 511 24.97 3.48 29.55
CA LYS A 511 23.72 3.11 30.21
C LYS A 511 22.86 4.33 30.51
N ALA A 512 23.43 5.46 30.92
CA ALA A 512 22.65 6.67 31.21
C ALA A 512 22.00 7.27 29.96
N LYS A 513 22.67 7.24 28.80
CA LYS A 513 22.20 7.86 27.55
C LYS A 513 21.21 7.01 26.76
N MET A 514 21.27 5.68 26.90
CA MET A 514 20.44 4.75 26.13
C MET A 514 18.94 4.86 26.44
N GLY A 515 18.13 4.86 25.38
CA GLY A 515 16.69 4.61 25.46
C GLY A 515 16.35 3.15 25.78
N GLY A 516 15.08 2.86 26.07
CA GLY A 516 14.65 1.54 26.55
C GLY A 516 14.76 0.40 25.52
N SER A 517 14.59 0.69 24.24
CA SER A 517 14.64 -0.26 23.13
C SER A 517 15.44 0.33 21.96
N TRP A 518 16.01 -0.52 21.10
CA TRP A 518 16.64 -0.10 19.83
C TRP A 518 15.76 0.88 19.04
N SER A 519 14.44 0.71 19.08
CA SER A 519 13.48 1.52 18.33
C SER A 519 13.10 2.83 19.05
N THR A 520 13.61 3.11 20.25
CA THR A 520 13.34 4.37 20.97
C THR A 520 14.63 4.97 21.54
N ASP A 521 15.79 4.44 21.14
CA ASP A 521 17.09 4.89 21.60
C ASP A 521 17.60 6.05 20.73
N MET A 522 17.43 7.27 21.26
CA MET A 522 17.89 8.49 20.59
C MET A 522 19.41 8.64 20.61
N SER A 523 20.14 7.91 21.48
CA SER A 523 21.61 7.92 21.51
C SER A 523 22.24 7.07 20.40
N ASN A 524 21.47 6.15 19.82
CA ASN A 524 21.91 5.16 18.84
C ASN A 524 22.91 4.10 19.35
N ILE A 525 23.28 4.12 20.62
CA ILE A 525 24.26 3.22 21.23
C ILE A 525 23.85 1.75 21.04
N ILE A 526 22.56 1.42 21.24
CA ILE A 526 22.09 0.04 21.04
C ILE A 526 22.41 -0.46 19.63
N VAL A 527 22.10 0.36 18.62
CA VAL A 527 22.30 0.01 17.22
C VAL A 527 23.78 -0.14 16.89
N GLU A 528 24.63 0.75 17.40
CA GLU A 528 26.08 0.71 17.17
C GLU A 528 26.70 -0.58 17.73
N LYS A 529 26.38 -0.96 18.97
CA LYS A 529 26.85 -2.23 19.55
C LYS A 529 26.33 -3.46 18.79
N CYS A 530 25.11 -3.38 18.26
CA CYS A 530 24.58 -4.45 17.41
C CYS A 530 25.40 -4.59 16.11
N MET A 531 25.80 -3.48 15.48
CA MET A 531 26.62 -3.50 14.27
C MET A 531 28.00 -4.14 14.54
N GLU A 532 28.65 -3.82 15.66
CA GLU A 532 29.93 -4.40 16.07
C GLU A 532 29.89 -5.93 16.18
N LYS A 533 28.72 -6.49 16.50
CA LYS A 533 28.49 -7.93 16.69
C LYS A 533 27.83 -8.61 15.48
N GLY A 534 27.60 -7.88 14.38
CA GLY A 534 26.89 -8.43 13.22
C GLY A 534 25.46 -8.86 13.55
N ILE A 535 24.80 -8.17 14.48
CA ILE A 535 23.44 -8.48 14.96
C ILE A 535 22.47 -7.42 14.44
N ALA A 536 21.30 -7.85 13.97
CA ALA A 536 20.22 -6.92 13.60
C ALA A 536 19.54 -6.40 14.87
N PRO A 537 19.40 -5.08 15.09
CA PRO A 537 18.87 -4.54 16.35
C PRO A 537 17.46 -5.03 16.69
N TYR A 538 16.65 -5.34 15.67
CA TYR A 538 15.27 -5.81 15.83
C TYR A 538 15.14 -7.32 16.09
N GLY A 539 16.24 -8.04 16.23
CA GLY A 539 16.27 -9.49 16.43
C GLY A 539 16.39 -10.33 15.15
N ASN A 540 16.33 -11.64 15.32
CA ASN A 540 16.28 -12.62 14.24
C ASN A 540 15.28 -13.73 14.57
N ALA A 541 14.16 -13.73 13.85
CA ALA A 541 12.98 -14.54 14.13
C ALA A 541 12.57 -15.40 12.92
N ARG A 542 11.48 -16.13 13.09
CA ARG A 542 10.78 -16.84 12.01
C ARG A 542 9.67 -15.95 11.42
N ALA A 543 9.50 -16.00 10.11
CA ALA A 543 8.31 -15.48 9.45
C ALA A 543 7.10 -16.35 9.83
N ARG A 544 5.90 -15.76 9.90
CA ARG A 544 4.70 -16.47 10.36
C ARG A 544 3.85 -16.95 9.19
N GLY A 545 3.69 -18.27 9.06
CA GLY A 545 2.62 -18.87 8.25
C GLY A 545 1.24 -18.59 8.88
N ARG A 546 1.12 -18.82 10.19
CA ARG A 546 -0.05 -18.44 10.99
C ARG A 546 0.21 -17.18 11.83
N ALA A 547 -0.65 -16.18 11.66
CA ALA A 547 -0.64 -14.94 12.46
C ALA A 547 -1.84 -14.93 13.41
N TRP A 548 -1.64 -15.43 14.63
CA TRP A 548 -2.70 -15.61 15.63
C TRP A 548 -3.42 -14.32 16.07
N ASN A 549 -2.84 -13.15 15.80
CA ASN A 549 -3.40 -11.85 16.13
C ASN A 549 -4.31 -11.25 15.02
N PHE A 550 -4.55 -11.98 13.94
CA PHE A 550 -5.43 -11.57 12.84
C PHE A 550 -6.78 -12.30 12.92
N VAL A 551 -7.82 -11.67 12.34
CA VAL A 551 -9.18 -12.24 12.27
C VAL A 551 -9.16 -13.62 11.60
N ASP A 552 -8.62 -13.67 10.39
CA ASP A 552 -8.23 -14.92 9.73
C ASP A 552 -6.78 -15.23 10.10
N GLN A 553 -6.55 -16.22 10.98
CA GLN A 553 -5.21 -16.51 11.49
C GLN A 553 -4.30 -17.12 10.42
N ILE A 554 -4.87 -17.87 9.48
CA ILE A 554 -4.29 -18.18 8.18
C ILE A 554 -5.19 -17.54 7.12
N PRO A 555 -4.70 -17.18 5.91
CA PRO A 555 -5.58 -16.69 4.86
C PRO A 555 -6.66 -17.73 4.56
N LEU A 556 -7.93 -17.31 4.48
CA LEU A 556 -9.05 -18.16 4.10
C LEU A 556 -9.77 -17.52 2.91
N HIS A 557 -10.25 -18.36 1.98
CA HIS A 557 -11.07 -17.86 0.89
C HIS A 557 -12.43 -17.43 1.42
N ARG A 558 -12.85 -16.23 1.02
CA ARG A 558 -14.19 -15.69 1.25
C ARG A 558 -14.61 -14.98 -0.03
N GLU A 559 -15.86 -15.18 -0.44
CA GLU A 559 -16.35 -14.50 -1.63
C GLU A 559 -16.46 -12.99 -1.42
N PRO A 560 -16.35 -12.18 -2.50
CA PRO A 560 -16.73 -10.76 -2.48
C PRO A 560 -18.13 -10.56 -1.90
N LEU A 561 -18.41 -9.37 -1.35
CA LEU A 561 -19.75 -9.09 -0.79
C LEU A 561 -20.83 -9.20 -1.87
N HIS A 562 -20.51 -8.69 -3.06
CA HIS A 562 -21.35 -8.84 -4.24
C HIS A 562 -20.68 -9.82 -5.21
N SER A 563 -21.06 -11.10 -5.11
CA SER A 563 -20.52 -12.16 -5.97
C SER A 563 -21.55 -12.67 -6.98
N ARG A 564 -21.09 -12.97 -8.20
CA ARG A 564 -21.90 -13.65 -9.22
C ARG A 564 -22.20 -15.10 -8.87
N ARG A 565 -21.38 -15.69 -8.00
CA ARG A 565 -21.50 -17.07 -7.53
C ARG A 565 -22.07 -17.06 -6.11
N HIS A 566 -23.37 -16.79 -6.01
CA HIS A 566 -24.06 -16.78 -4.72
C HIS A 566 -23.95 -18.12 -3.99
N ASP A 567 -23.92 -19.23 -4.74
CA ASP A 567 -23.63 -20.57 -4.24
C ASP A 567 -22.26 -20.65 -3.53
N LEU A 568 -21.24 -19.97 -4.07
CA LEU A 568 -19.94 -19.88 -3.43
C LEU A 568 -19.95 -18.90 -2.26
N ALA A 569 -20.81 -17.87 -2.27
CA ALA A 569 -20.92 -16.93 -1.15
C ALA A 569 -21.55 -17.61 0.08
N GLU A 570 -22.49 -18.53 -0.13
CA GLU A 570 -23.02 -19.40 0.93
C GLU A 570 -21.97 -20.37 1.46
N LYS A 571 -21.15 -20.94 0.57
CA LYS A 571 -20.08 -21.90 0.92
C LYS A 571 -18.86 -21.25 1.59
N TYR A 572 -18.49 -20.05 1.16
CA TYR A 572 -17.33 -19.29 1.61
C TYR A 572 -17.76 -17.87 2.03
N PRO A 573 -18.52 -17.75 3.13
CA PRO A 573 -19.09 -16.48 3.55
C PRO A 573 -18.02 -15.48 3.99
N SER A 574 -18.35 -14.21 3.84
CA SER A 574 -17.60 -13.09 4.39
C SER A 574 -17.65 -13.08 5.92
N PHE A 575 -17.02 -12.08 6.53
CA PHE A 575 -16.96 -11.91 7.98
C PHE A 575 -18.31 -11.53 8.58
N GLU A 576 -18.47 -11.70 9.88
CA GLU A 576 -19.58 -11.07 10.59
C GLU A 576 -19.39 -9.54 10.61
N ASP A 577 -20.51 -8.82 10.76
CA ASP A 577 -20.51 -7.36 10.86
C ASP A 577 -19.63 -6.88 12.01
N LYS A 578 -18.90 -5.78 11.79
CA LYS A 578 -17.91 -5.25 12.72
C LYS A 578 -18.27 -3.84 13.18
N ALA A 579 -18.61 -3.72 14.46
CA ALA A 579 -18.78 -2.42 15.10
C ALA A 579 -17.42 -1.74 15.35
N ASP A 580 -17.43 -0.40 15.40
CA ASP A 580 -16.25 0.44 15.73
C ASP A 580 -14.98 0.06 14.93
N HIS A 581 -15.13 -0.18 13.63
CA HIS A 581 -14.00 -0.40 12.74
C HIS A 581 -13.55 0.96 12.20
N PHE A 582 -12.38 1.46 12.65
CA PHE A 582 -11.93 2.83 12.35
C PHE A 582 -13.01 3.88 12.63
N ARG A 583 -13.65 3.76 13.80
CA ARG A 583 -14.75 4.63 14.25
C ARG A 583 -16.05 4.51 13.47
N VAL A 584 -16.23 3.48 12.63
CA VAL A 584 -17.46 3.28 11.84
C VAL A 584 -17.94 1.83 11.93
N ASP A 585 -19.24 1.63 12.12
CA ASP A 585 -19.85 0.31 11.98
C ASP A 585 -19.76 -0.12 10.50
N THR A 586 -19.28 -1.34 10.25
CA THR A 586 -19.00 -1.85 8.91
C THR A 586 -19.66 -3.21 8.72
N LYS A 587 -20.42 -3.34 7.64
CA LYS A 587 -21.20 -4.54 7.32
C LYS A 587 -20.43 -5.48 6.41
N TYR A 588 -20.69 -6.77 6.54
CA TYR A 588 -20.05 -7.84 5.76
C TYR A 588 -21.11 -8.89 5.40
N ARG A 589 -21.22 -9.99 6.16
CA ARG A 589 -22.13 -11.10 5.88
C ARG A 589 -23.58 -10.67 5.80
N SER A 590 -24.01 -9.69 6.61
CA SER A 590 -25.39 -9.19 6.58
C SER A 590 -25.78 -8.60 5.22
N VAL A 591 -24.82 -7.95 4.53
CA VAL A 591 -25.00 -7.45 3.16
C VAL A 591 -24.83 -8.59 2.16
N GLN A 592 -23.76 -9.39 2.27
CA GLN A 592 -23.45 -10.43 1.29
C GLN A 592 -24.58 -11.44 1.08
N LEU A 593 -25.25 -11.83 2.17
CA LEU A 593 -26.29 -12.86 2.17
C LEU A 593 -27.71 -12.28 2.33
N GLU A 594 -27.89 -10.95 2.23
CA GLU A 594 -29.21 -10.33 2.28
C GLU A 594 -30.13 -10.90 1.18
N LYS A 595 -29.58 -11.05 -0.02
CA LYS A 595 -30.25 -11.65 -1.18
C LYS A 595 -29.25 -12.14 -2.22
N ASN A 596 -29.76 -12.84 -3.23
CA ASN A 596 -28.97 -13.21 -4.40
C ASN A 596 -28.87 -12.06 -5.41
N TYR A 597 -27.92 -11.15 -5.19
CA TYR A 597 -27.70 -9.99 -6.07
C TYR A 597 -27.39 -10.36 -7.53
N SER A 598 -26.81 -11.54 -7.79
CA SER A 598 -26.47 -11.97 -9.16
C SER A 598 -27.68 -12.12 -10.09
N LYS A 599 -28.90 -12.23 -9.53
CA LYS A 599 -30.15 -12.27 -10.30
C LYS A 599 -30.53 -10.91 -10.88
N GLU A 600 -30.19 -9.82 -10.19
CA GLU A 600 -30.49 -8.45 -10.59
C GLU A 600 -29.28 -7.76 -11.25
N PHE A 601 -28.07 -8.11 -10.82
CA PHE A 601 -26.79 -7.55 -11.25
C PHE A 601 -25.86 -8.68 -11.72
N PRO A 602 -26.06 -9.21 -12.94
CA PRO A 602 -25.41 -10.45 -13.37
C PRO A 602 -24.00 -10.24 -13.95
N ILE A 603 -23.44 -9.04 -13.94
CA ILE A 603 -22.16 -8.73 -14.60
C ILE A 603 -21.11 -8.33 -13.56
N ASN A 604 -19.91 -8.91 -13.66
CA ASN A 604 -18.79 -8.53 -12.82
C ASN A 604 -18.27 -7.16 -13.24
N MET A 605 -18.06 -6.28 -12.28
CA MET A 605 -17.51 -4.95 -12.53
C MET A 605 -16.10 -4.86 -11.95
N ILE A 606 -15.15 -4.46 -12.80
CA ILE A 606 -13.73 -4.34 -12.43
C ILE A 606 -13.27 -2.92 -12.76
N THR A 607 -12.67 -2.24 -11.79
CA THR A 607 -12.06 -0.92 -12.03
C THR A 607 -10.56 -1.07 -12.33
N ALA A 608 -9.99 -0.25 -13.21
CA ALA A 608 -8.53 -0.19 -13.34
C ALA A 608 -8.00 1.15 -13.84
N ARG A 609 -6.67 1.20 -14.00
CA ARG A 609 -5.95 2.38 -14.43
C ARG A 609 -5.77 2.46 -15.94
N LEU A 610 -5.54 3.67 -16.43
CA LEU A 610 -5.04 3.97 -17.77
C LEU A 610 -3.57 4.39 -17.71
N VAL A 611 -2.83 4.17 -18.79
CA VAL A 611 -1.38 4.45 -18.82
C VAL A 611 -1.07 5.96 -18.79
N ASN A 612 -1.96 6.77 -19.36
CA ASN A 612 -1.83 8.22 -19.47
C ASN A 612 -2.51 9.00 -18.33
N MET A 613 -3.06 8.32 -17.33
CA MET A 613 -3.77 8.95 -16.21
C MET A 613 -3.35 8.34 -14.87
N ASN A 614 -3.19 9.20 -13.86
CA ASN A 614 -2.89 8.83 -12.49
C ASN A 614 -4.05 9.27 -11.56
N GLY A 615 -4.11 8.75 -10.33
CA GLY A 615 -5.08 9.19 -9.32
C GLY A 615 -6.52 9.31 -9.81
N ALA A 616 -7.20 10.41 -9.46
CA ALA A 616 -8.50 10.82 -9.99
C ALA A 616 -8.40 11.57 -11.35
N GLY A 617 -7.23 11.54 -11.99
CA GLY A 617 -6.97 12.13 -13.29
C GLY A 617 -6.85 13.66 -13.30
N LEU A 618 -6.75 14.31 -12.14
CA LEU A 618 -6.81 15.76 -11.98
C LEU A 618 -5.82 16.49 -12.90
N GLU A 619 -4.53 16.18 -12.78
CA GLU A 619 -3.46 16.77 -13.60
C GLU A 619 -3.56 16.36 -15.07
N ASN A 620 -3.88 15.08 -15.33
CA ASN A 620 -3.84 14.52 -16.68
C ASN A 620 -5.01 15.00 -17.55
N ARG A 621 -6.20 15.19 -16.95
CA ARG A 621 -7.36 15.77 -17.64
C ARG A 621 -7.20 17.26 -17.90
N ALA A 622 -6.40 17.96 -17.09
CA ALA A 622 -5.99 19.33 -17.33
C ALA A 622 -4.89 19.48 -18.40
N SER A 623 -4.30 18.38 -18.89
CA SER A 623 -3.34 18.38 -19.99
C SER A 623 -4.03 18.13 -21.34
N HIS A 624 -3.97 19.08 -22.27
CA HIS A 624 -4.58 18.91 -23.60
C HIS A 624 -3.93 17.77 -24.41
N TYR A 625 -2.65 17.51 -24.20
CA TYR A 625 -1.94 16.40 -24.87
C TYR A 625 -2.41 15.03 -24.36
N LEU A 626 -2.52 14.85 -23.05
CA LEU A 626 -2.95 13.58 -22.47
C LEU A 626 -4.46 13.35 -22.64
N ALA A 627 -5.27 14.41 -22.51
CA ALA A 627 -6.70 14.36 -22.79
C ALA A 627 -6.97 14.00 -24.26
N ARG A 628 -6.15 14.43 -25.23
CA ARG A 628 -6.31 14.01 -26.63
C ARG A 628 -6.17 12.50 -26.84
N LEU A 629 -5.39 11.81 -26.02
CA LEU A 629 -5.24 10.34 -26.09
C LEU A 629 -6.48 9.61 -25.54
N THR A 630 -7.07 10.13 -24.47
CA THR A 630 -8.29 9.60 -23.86
C THR A 630 -9.25 10.74 -23.50
N PRO A 631 -10.03 11.25 -24.48
CA PRO A 631 -10.81 12.48 -24.29
C PRO A 631 -12.09 12.29 -23.48
N GLU A 632 -12.56 11.05 -23.39
CA GLU A 632 -13.84 10.70 -22.78
C GLU A 632 -13.75 9.41 -21.97
N MET A 633 -14.62 9.31 -20.98
CA MET A 633 -14.83 8.10 -20.19
C MET A 633 -15.49 7.00 -21.04
N PHE A 634 -15.10 5.75 -20.81
CA PHE A 634 -15.62 4.59 -21.53
C PHE A 634 -15.71 3.36 -20.62
N CYS A 635 -16.34 2.31 -21.11
CA CYS A 635 -16.38 1.00 -20.48
C CYS A 635 -15.96 -0.08 -21.49
N ASP A 636 -14.93 -0.83 -21.14
CA ASP A 636 -14.48 -2.00 -21.90
C ASP A 636 -15.46 -3.15 -21.69
N ILE A 637 -16.05 -3.65 -22.78
CA ILE A 637 -17.06 -4.70 -22.79
C ILE A 637 -16.80 -5.72 -23.91
N HIS A 638 -17.05 -7.00 -23.62
CA HIS A 638 -16.95 -8.04 -24.63
C HIS A 638 -18.11 -7.92 -25.64
N PRO A 639 -17.87 -8.03 -26.97
CA PRO A 639 -18.93 -7.87 -27.97
C PRO A 639 -20.17 -8.75 -27.74
N LYS A 640 -19.98 -10.04 -27.40
CA LYS A 640 -21.10 -10.95 -27.08
C LYS A 640 -21.91 -10.51 -25.85
N LEU A 641 -21.27 -9.93 -24.83
CA LEU A 641 -22.00 -9.41 -23.68
C LEU A 641 -22.79 -8.17 -24.10
N ALA A 642 -22.19 -7.27 -24.89
CA ALA A 642 -22.87 -6.07 -25.38
C ALA A 642 -24.08 -6.42 -26.27
N GLU A 643 -23.97 -7.45 -27.12
CA GLU A 643 -25.04 -7.94 -27.99
C GLU A 643 -26.28 -8.40 -27.20
N GLN A 644 -26.09 -9.08 -26.06
CA GLN A 644 -27.20 -9.51 -25.18
C GLN A 644 -28.06 -8.34 -24.68
N TYR A 645 -27.50 -7.14 -24.64
CA TYR A 645 -28.16 -5.92 -24.17
C TYR A 645 -28.44 -4.92 -25.30
N GLY A 646 -28.21 -5.30 -26.57
CA GLY A 646 -28.43 -4.43 -27.74
C GLY A 646 -27.51 -3.20 -27.82
N ILE A 647 -26.33 -3.27 -27.20
CA ILE A 647 -25.39 -2.15 -27.08
C ILE A 647 -24.32 -2.26 -28.18
N GLY A 648 -24.29 -1.29 -29.09
CA GLY A 648 -23.28 -1.18 -30.15
C GLY A 648 -21.94 -0.65 -29.63
N ASN A 649 -20.87 -0.85 -30.41
CA ASN A 649 -19.59 -0.22 -30.12
C ASN A 649 -19.72 1.31 -30.28
N GLY A 650 -19.34 2.07 -29.25
CA GLY A 650 -19.48 3.52 -29.23
C GLY A 650 -20.85 4.03 -28.76
N ASP A 651 -21.82 3.16 -28.52
CA ASP A 651 -23.11 3.55 -27.94
C ASP A 651 -22.90 4.04 -26.50
N MET A 652 -23.77 4.96 -26.08
CA MET A 652 -23.89 5.28 -24.65
C MET A 652 -24.66 4.17 -23.95
N MET A 653 -24.25 3.85 -22.73
CA MET A 653 -24.95 2.89 -21.87
C MET A 653 -24.94 3.37 -20.43
N TRP A 654 -25.97 2.97 -19.69
CA TRP A 654 -26.01 3.11 -18.24
C TRP A 654 -25.44 1.86 -17.59
N ILE A 655 -24.70 2.08 -16.51
CA ILE A 655 -24.22 1.04 -15.61
C ILE A 655 -24.80 1.35 -14.24
N HIS A 656 -25.48 0.37 -13.65
CA HIS A 656 -26.14 0.50 -12.35
C HIS A 656 -25.46 -0.40 -11.33
N SER A 657 -25.24 0.10 -10.12
CA SER A 657 -24.73 -0.69 -8.99
C SER A 657 -25.87 -1.20 -8.08
N PRO A 658 -25.62 -2.23 -7.26
CA PRO A 658 -26.53 -2.70 -6.22
C PRO A 658 -26.96 -1.63 -5.21
N GLU A 659 -26.13 -0.60 -5.01
CA GLU A 659 -26.38 0.52 -4.11
C GLU A 659 -27.34 1.57 -4.71
N GLY A 660 -27.82 1.35 -5.94
CA GLY A 660 -28.80 2.21 -6.60
C GLY A 660 -28.21 3.40 -7.34
N THR A 661 -26.88 3.56 -7.35
CA THR A 661 -26.19 4.58 -8.14
C THR A 661 -26.01 4.11 -9.59
N LYS A 662 -25.77 5.08 -10.49
CA LYS A 662 -25.52 4.79 -11.90
C LYS A 662 -24.52 5.75 -12.53
N ILE A 663 -23.90 5.33 -13.63
CA ILE A 663 -23.07 6.17 -14.50
C ILE A 663 -23.46 5.98 -15.97
N LYS A 664 -23.28 7.02 -16.78
CA LYS A 664 -23.50 6.98 -18.23
C LYS A 664 -22.18 7.06 -18.98
N VAL A 665 -21.80 5.99 -19.68
CA VAL A 665 -20.48 5.87 -20.32
C VAL A 665 -20.58 5.28 -21.72
N LYS A 666 -19.55 5.53 -22.55
CA LYS A 666 -19.46 4.97 -23.89
C LYS A 666 -18.99 3.51 -23.85
N ALA A 667 -19.68 2.61 -24.55
CA ALA A 667 -19.24 1.23 -24.71
C ALA A 667 -18.05 1.14 -25.66
N ARG A 668 -17.01 0.41 -25.26
CA ARG A 668 -15.84 0.11 -26.08
C ARG A 668 -15.64 -1.39 -26.19
N TYR A 669 -15.77 -1.92 -27.39
CA TYR A 669 -15.61 -3.35 -27.63
C TYR A 669 -14.17 -3.79 -27.43
N THR A 670 -13.98 -4.88 -26.67
CA THR A 670 -12.68 -5.52 -26.52
C THR A 670 -12.81 -6.99 -26.13
N TYR A 671 -11.92 -7.83 -26.62
CA TYR A 671 -11.78 -9.23 -26.23
C TYR A 671 -10.86 -9.43 -25.02
N ALA A 672 -10.29 -8.34 -24.48
CA ALA A 672 -9.45 -8.38 -23.29
C ALA A 672 -10.25 -8.66 -22.01
N VAL A 673 -11.55 -8.34 -21.98
CA VAL A 673 -12.48 -8.73 -20.90
C VAL A 673 -13.28 -9.97 -21.31
N ASN A 674 -13.67 -10.80 -20.35
CA ASN A 674 -14.49 -11.98 -20.64
C ASN A 674 -15.97 -11.63 -20.87
N GLU A 675 -16.76 -12.62 -21.29
CA GLU A 675 -18.17 -12.48 -21.66
C GLU A 675 -19.12 -12.16 -20.48
N VAL A 676 -18.57 -11.99 -19.27
CA VAL A 676 -19.35 -11.82 -18.04
C VAL A 676 -18.84 -10.69 -17.15
N SER A 677 -17.87 -9.92 -17.64
CA SER A 677 -17.29 -8.80 -16.90
C SER A 677 -17.18 -7.56 -17.77
N ILE A 678 -17.21 -6.41 -17.12
CA ILE A 678 -16.87 -5.12 -17.71
C ILE A 678 -15.69 -4.49 -17.00
N HIS A 679 -15.02 -3.55 -17.68
CA HIS A 679 -13.89 -2.81 -17.12
C HIS A 679 -14.07 -1.29 -17.24
N LEU A 680 -13.87 -0.60 -16.11
CA LEU A 680 -14.10 0.84 -15.98
C LEU A 680 -12.87 1.60 -15.46
N PRO A 681 -12.39 2.64 -16.19
CA PRO A 681 -11.46 3.62 -15.65
C PRO A 681 -12.07 4.48 -14.54
N PHE A 682 -11.31 4.84 -13.51
CA PHE A 682 -11.81 5.70 -12.41
C PHE A 682 -11.22 7.12 -12.42
N HIS A 683 -10.58 7.53 -13.51
CA HIS A 683 -9.81 8.77 -13.61
C HIS A 683 -10.61 10.01 -14.04
N PHE A 684 -11.93 9.90 -14.16
CA PHE A 684 -12.77 10.96 -14.73
C PHE A 684 -13.67 11.58 -13.68
N THR A 685 -13.89 12.89 -13.80
CA THR A 685 -14.81 13.69 -12.98
C THR A 685 -15.40 14.80 -13.86
N GLY A 686 -16.42 15.48 -13.35
CA GLY A 686 -17.13 16.56 -14.06
C GLY A 686 -18.48 16.11 -14.62
N VAL A 687 -18.80 14.82 -14.54
CA VAL A 687 -20.14 14.29 -14.70
C VAL A 687 -20.42 13.35 -13.51
N MET A 688 -21.62 13.40 -12.95
CA MET A 688 -22.02 12.47 -11.90
C MET A 688 -23.48 12.05 -12.08
N GLN A 689 -23.72 10.74 -12.19
CA GLN A 689 -25.05 10.16 -12.38
C GLN A 689 -25.82 10.71 -13.59
N GLY A 690 -25.09 11.07 -14.65
CA GLY A 690 -25.57 11.62 -15.91
C GLY A 690 -25.73 13.14 -15.92
N VAL A 691 -25.46 13.81 -14.80
CA VAL A 691 -25.52 15.27 -14.66
C VAL A 691 -24.15 15.87 -14.95
N ASP A 692 -24.09 16.80 -15.90
CA ASP A 692 -22.89 17.58 -16.19
C ASP A 692 -22.66 18.60 -15.06
N LEU A 693 -21.47 18.58 -14.48
CA LEU A 693 -21.03 19.47 -13.39
C LEU A 693 -19.94 20.45 -13.87
N SER A 694 -19.72 20.54 -15.17
CA SER A 694 -18.60 21.31 -15.74
C SER A 694 -18.74 22.82 -15.57
N ASP A 695 -19.94 23.31 -15.28
CA ASP A 695 -20.24 24.70 -14.93
C ASP A 695 -19.78 25.09 -13.51
N ARG A 696 -19.49 24.10 -12.66
CA ARG A 696 -18.99 24.32 -11.29
C ARG A 696 -17.49 24.60 -11.22
N TYR A 697 -16.76 24.40 -12.30
CA TYR A 697 -15.35 24.76 -12.35
C TYR A 697 -15.20 26.28 -12.39
N PRO A 698 -14.28 26.88 -11.61
CA PRO A 698 -13.89 28.27 -11.79
C PRO A 698 -13.53 28.59 -13.23
N GLU A 699 -13.79 29.82 -13.66
CA GLU A 699 -13.52 30.28 -15.03
C GLU A 699 -12.08 29.97 -15.45
N GLY A 700 -11.90 29.38 -16.64
CA GLY A 700 -10.59 29.01 -17.18
C GLY A 700 -9.94 27.76 -16.58
N THR A 701 -10.57 27.10 -15.60
CA THR A 701 -9.99 25.92 -14.91
C THR A 701 -10.62 24.59 -15.31
N ARG A 702 -11.68 24.61 -16.12
CA ARG A 702 -12.34 23.40 -16.61
C ARG A 702 -11.32 22.52 -17.36
N PRO A 703 -11.20 21.22 -17.01
CA PRO A 703 -10.27 20.32 -17.67
C PRO A 703 -10.70 19.99 -19.10
N TYR A 704 -9.74 19.59 -19.94
CA TYR A 704 -9.97 19.22 -21.35
C TYR A 704 -10.73 17.90 -21.50
N ALA A 705 -10.65 17.01 -20.52
CA ALA A 705 -11.44 15.79 -20.44
C ALA A 705 -12.34 15.79 -19.19
N ILE A 706 -13.61 15.47 -19.37
CA ILE A 706 -14.60 15.30 -18.31
C ILE A 706 -15.32 13.96 -18.49
N GLY A 707 -15.91 13.44 -17.43
CA GLY A 707 -16.70 12.22 -17.48
C GLY A 707 -17.09 11.71 -16.10
N GLU A 708 -17.74 10.56 -16.10
CA GLU A 708 -18.15 9.86 -14.89
C GLU A 708 -16.97 9.11 -14.26
N SER A 709 -16.89 9.11 -12.92
CA SER A 709 -15.97 8.21 -12.22
C SER A 709 -16.60 6.83 -12.05
N ALA A 710 -15.84 5.76 -12.33
CA ALA A 710 -16.26 4.41 -11.96
C ALA A 710 -16.55 4.26 -10.46
N ASN A 711 -15.93 5.10 -9.62
CA ASN A 711 -16.15 5.09 -8.18
C ASN A 711 -17.57 5.50 -7.76
N THR A 712 -18.38 6.04 -8.66
CA THR A 712 -19.80 6.30 -8.41
C THR A 712 -20.60 5.00 -8.29
N VAL A 713 -20.21 3.97 -9.05
CA VAL A 713 -20.90 2.67 -9.10
C VAL A 713 -20.09 1.55 -8.45
N THR A 714 -18.96 1.83 -7.81
CA THR A 714 -18.25 0.83 -7.01
C THR A 714 -19.09 0.39 -5.83
N ASN A 715 -19.19 -0.94 -5.69
CA ASN A 715 -20.02 -1.56 -4.67
C ASN A 715 -19.50 -1.28 -3.25
N TYR A 716 -20.40 -1.42 -2.28
CA TYR A 716 -20.06 -1.44 -0.87
C TYR A 716 -19.18 -2.65 -0.54
N GLY A 717 -18.11 -2.40 0.24
CA GLY A 717 -17.22 -3.42 0.76
C GLY A 717 -15.88 -2.83 1.16
N TYR A 718 -15.32 -3.31 2.28
CA TYR A 718 -14.09 -2.82 2.86
C TYR A 718 -13.28 -3.97 3.46
N ASP A 719 -11.96 -3.89 3.44
CA ASP A 719 -11.10 -4.91 4.06
C ASP A 719 -11.27 -4.97 5.58
N ILE A 720 -11.41 -6.17 6.14
CA ILE A 720 -11.70 -6.40 7.57
C ILE A 720 -10.65 -5.86 8.57
N VAL A 721 -9.42 -5.62 8.10
CA VAL A 721 -8.33 -5.11 8.94
C VAL A 721 -8.05 -3.64 8.65
N THR A 722 -8.09 -3.21 7.40
CA THR A 722 -7.57 -1.90 6.95
C THR A 722 -8.62 -0.93 6.41
N GLN A 723 -9.86 -1.40 6.18
CA GLN A 723 -10.92 -0.68 5.46
C GLN A 723 -10.55 -0.18 4.05
N ILE A 724 -9.55 -0.77 3.39
CA ILE A 724 -9.36 -0.53 1.95
C ILE A 724 -10.63 -0.98 1.20
N PRO A 725 -11.21 -0.16 0.30
CA PRO A 725 -12.47 -0.49 -0.35
C PRO A 725 -12.34 -1.61 -1.39
N GLU A 726 -13.39 -2.43 -1.51
CA GLU A 726 -13.54 -3.51 -2.50
C GLU A 726 -13.88 -2.93 -3.89
N THR A 727 -12.89 -2.32 -4.54
CA THR A 727 -13.07 -1.72 -5.87
C THR A 727 -12.69 -2.65 -7.03
N LYS A 728 -12.20 -3.85 -6.72
CA LYS A 728 -11.75 -4.85 -7.70
C LYS A 728 -12.67 -6.08 -7.80
N GLY A 729 -13.67 -6.17 -6.92
CA GLY A 729 -14.78 -7.11 -7.00
C GLY A 729 -16.10 -6.35 -6.88
N GLY A 730 -17.16 -6.83 -7.50
CA GLY A 730 -18.46 -6.19 -7.48
C GLY A 730 -19.33 -6.60 -8.65
N LEU A 731 -20.61 -6.26 -8.54
CA LEU A 731 -21.64 -6.55 -9.53
C LEU A 731 -22.22 -5.28 -10.11
N CYS A 732 -22.67 -5.37 -11.35
CA CYS A 732 -23.46 -4.33 -12.00
C CYS A 732 -24.51 -4.95 -12.93
N ARG A 733 -25.40 -4.10 -13.42
CA ARG A 733 -26.23 -4.35 -14.60
C ARG A 733 -26.02 -3.21 -15.59
N ILE A 734 -26.20 -3.51 -16.86
CA ILE A 734 -26.04 -2.54 -17.95
C ILE A 734 -27.35 -2.41 -18.74
N GLU A 735 -27.58 -1.24 -19.30
CA GLU A 735 -28.68 -0.96 -20.23
C GLU A 735 -28.24 0.06 -21.27
N LYS A 736 -28.81 0.00 -22.48
CA LYS A 736 -28.59 1.03 -23.50
C LYS A 736 -29.18 2.36 -23.03
N ALA A 737 -28.45 3.46 -23.22
CA ALA A 737 -28.83 4.80 -22.75
C ALA A 737 -29.59 5.63 -23.78
#